data_AF-A0A2V6BA55-F1
#
_entry.id   AF-A0A2V6BA55-F1
#
_cell.length_a   1.000
_cell.length_b   1.000
_cell.length_c   1.000
_cell.angle_alpha   90.00
_cell.angle_beta   90.00
_cell.angle_gamma   90.00
#
_symmetry.space_group_name_H-M   'P 1'
#
loop_
_entity.id
_entity.type
_entity.pdbx_description
1 polymer ?
#
loop_
_entity_poly.entity_id
_entity_poly.type
_entity_poly.pdbx_seq_one_letter_code
_entity_poly.pdbx_strand_id
1 'polypeptide(L)'
;MALFNPLDYPICFSYPLRAAFTASARFWMEHIPLGMFLVDVLRPRVLVELGTFSGVSFCAFCQAVKELDTGTRCYAVDTWQGDPHNGYYGPEVLSDLKSHHDPLYGGFSRLIQSTFDEAASHFEDRSIDLLHIDGFHVYEAVRHDFETWLPKMSERGVVLFHDINVAELDFGVWKLWKEIKPRYPHFEATWGQGLGVLAVGKQQPDLLRSLCNSTEGELREVRDFFCQLGLRLELARERDELTAKLQEQSNVIGNLRHSLPMRFLYIWSREGLRGVAHHAIGKLSAITRQLSVGRHHRRTERDNRQMNVRPIAFYLPQFHPIPENDSWWGEGFTEWTNVSRATPLFATHYQPHVPADLGFYDLRVAEARQAQADLAREHGIYGFCYYSYWFNGKRLLSRPFDEVLASGKPDFPFCLCWANENWTRVWDGLEKDVLIEQSYSDEDDRQHIRWLANAFRDKRYIKVGDKPLFLVYRARSIPDPVKTTSIWRDEARKLGFKELYLCRVESFAEEREHPACLGFDASVEFQPDWSSFPALTMPLRRGRVWQRLTRWGLSSKAYQQNDVYSYKRVANLMRRRDVPPYKRFPGVTPGWDNTPRRKRGAIILHGSTPKLYRRWLEATLARFEPYGPGENLVFINAWNEWGEGSHLEPDKRWGRAYLEATRRALRGK
;
A
#
# COMPACT_ATOMS: atom_id res chain seq x y z
N MET A 1 3.62 4.47 39.53
CA MET A 1 4.77 3.62 39.18
C MET A 1 4.53 3.10 37.78
N ALA A 2 5.55 3.02 36.93
CA ALA A 2 5.37 2.45 35.59
C ALA A 2 4.91 0.99 35.73
N LEU A 3 3.84 0.63 35.04
CA LEU A 3 3.24 -0.72 35.08
C LEU A 3 4.25 -1.81 34.65
N PHE A 4 5.15 -1.43 33.77
CA PHE A 4 6.08 -2.31 33.08
C PHE A 4 7.38 -1.54 32.80
N ASN A 5 8.51 -2.15 33.12
CA ASN A 5 9.82 -1.67 32.74
C ASN A 5 10.48 -2.70 31.82
N PRO A 6 10.62 -2.42 30.52
CA PRO A 6 11.13 -3.40 29.56
C PRO A 6 12.59 -3.78 29.79
N LEU A 7 13.36 -2.95 30.51
CA LEU A 7 14.76 -3.25 30.80
C LEU A 7 14.93 -4.42 31.78
N ASP A 8 13.88 -4.75 32.54
CA ASP A 8 13.88 -5.91 33.44
C ASP A 8 13.65 -7.22 32.68
N TYR A 9 13.24 -7.13 31.40
CA TYR A 9 12.91 -8.27 30.52
C TYR A 9 13.63 -8.15 29.18
N PRO A 10 14.97 -8.18 29.16
CA PRO A 10 15.75 -7.89 27.95
C PRO A 10 15.49 -8.85 26.79
N ILE A 11 14.98 -10.05 27.05
CA ILE A 11 14.66 -11.04 26.02
C ILE A 11 13.67 -10.51 24.97
N CYS A 12 12.80 -9.56 25.34
CA CYS A 12 11.86 -8.98 24.38
C CYS A 12 12.53 -8.19 23.25
N PHE A 13 13.82 -7.84 23.42
CA PHE A 13 14.63 -7.18 22.39
C PHE A 13 15.49 -8.16 21.57
N SER A 14 15.51 -9.45 21.91
CA SER A 14 16.29 -10.46 21.19
C SER A 14 15.77 -10.63 19.75
N TYR A 15 16.69 -10.77 18.81
CA TYR A 15 16.35 -11.03 17.42
C TYR A 15 16.01 -12.52 17.24
N PRO A 16 14.91 -12.87 16.57
CA PRO A 16 14.54 -14.27 16.41
C PRO A 16 15.54 -15.01 15.51
N LEU A 17 15.96 -16.19 15.93
CA LEU A 17 16.82 -17.09 15.14
C LEU A 17 16.06 -17.74 13.98
N ARG A 18 14.73 -17.84 14.10
CA ARG A 18 13.85 -18.29 13.02
C ARG A 18 12.93 -17.16 12.57
N ALA A 19 12.96 -16.85 11.29
CA ALA A 19 12.08 -15.87 10.66
C ALA A 19 11.11 -16.55 9.69
N ALA A 20 9.98 -15.89 9.45
CA ALA A 20 8.98 -16.35 8.49
C ALA A 20 9.47 -16.24 7.04
N PHE A 21 9.32 -17.33 6.28
CA PHE A 21 9.66 -17.38 4.84
C PHE A 21 8.43 -17.43 3.92
N THR A 22 7.25 -17.78 4.46
CA THR A 22 5.97 -17.84 3.73
C THR A 22 5.04 -16.72 4.19
N ALA A 23 4.08 -16.33 3.35
CA ALA A 23 3.14 -15.24 3.65
C ALA A 23 2.31 -15.51 4.93
N SER A 24 1.85 -16.74 5.15
CA SER A 24 1.09 -17.14 6.34
C SER A 24 1.93 -17.13 7.61
N ALA A 25 3.17 -17.59 7.54
CA ALA A 25 4.07 -17.59 8.70
C ALA A 25 4.44 -16.18 9.22
N ARG A 26 4.24 -15.14 8.40
CA ARG A 26 4.60 -13.75 8.75
C ARG A 26 3.69 -13.14 9.80
N PHE A 27 2.46 -13.65 9.96
CA PHE A 27 1.49 -13.05 10.88
C PHE A 27 1.88 -13.16 12.35
N TRP A 28 2.83 -14.05 12.70
CA TRP A 28 3.35 -14.16 14.06
C TRP A 28 4.60 -13.30 14.34
N MET A 29 5.32 -12.83 13.31
CA MET A 29 6.60 -12.12 13.47
C MET A 29 6.49 -10.89 14.39
N GLU A 30 5.39 -10.16 14.30
CA GLU A 30 5.14 -8.96 15.10
C GLU A 30 4.77 -9.25 16.56
N HIS A 31 4.42 -10.50 16.89
CA HIS A 31 4.11 -10.93 18.26
C HIS A 31 5.32 -11.54 18.99
N ILE A 32 6.42 -11.86 18.29
CA ILE A 32 7.63 -12.46 18.86
C ILE A 32 8.12 -11.75 20.14
N PRO A 33 8.27 -10.41 20.18
CA PRO A 33 8.73 -9.72 21.38
C PRO A 33 7.83 -9.95 22.60
N LEU A 34 6.51 -9.97 22.38
CA LEU A 34 5.52 -10.24 23.42
C LEU A 34 5.58 -11.72 23.84
N GLY A 35 5.71 -12.64 22.89
CA GLY A 35 5.84 -14.07 23.16
C GLY A 35 7.09 -14.42 23.99
N MET A 36 8.24 -13.86 23.63
CA MET A 36 9.49 -14.03 24.38
C MET A 36 9.41 -13.42 25.79
N PHE A 37 8.80 -12.25 25.91
CA PHE A 37 8.52 -11.62 27.20
C PHE A 37 7.65 -12.52 28.10
N LEU A 38 6.59 -13.15 27.54
CA LEU A 38 5.72 -14.03 28.30
C LEU A 38 6.46 -15.25 28.85
N VAL A 39 7.43 -15.81 28.11
CA VAL A 39 8.29 -16.89 28.61
C VAL A 39 9.12 -16.42 29.81
N ASP A 40 9.68 -15.20 29.77
CA ASP A 40 10.49 -14.66 30.86
C ASP A 40 9.66 -14.37 32.11
N VAL A 41 8.47 -13.81 31.93
CA VAL A 41 7.55 -13.50 33.04
C VAL A 41 7.01 -14.78 33.67
N LEU A 42 6.62 -15.77 32.85
CA LEU A 42 5.98 -16.98 33.33
C LEU A 42 6.99 -17.99 33.88
N ARG A 43 8.18 -18.09 33.26
CA ARG A 43 9.13 -19.19 33.47
C ARG A 43 8.39 -20.54 33.51
N PRO A 44 7.67 -20.91 32.43
CA PRO A 44 6.79 -22.08 32.45
C PRO A 44 7.59 -23.36 32.64
N ARG A 45 7.06 -24.35 33.38
CA ARG A 45 7.70 -25.68 33.46
C ARG A 45 7.42 -26.50 32.21
N VAL A 46 6.21 -26.34 31.66
CA VAL A 46 5.75 -26.99 30.43
C VAL A 46 5.09 -25.94 29.56
N LEU A 47 5.54 -25.88 28.30
CA LEU A 47 5.00 -25.05 27.24
C LEU A 47 4.52 -25.96 26.10
N VAL A 48 3.27 -25.77 25.65
CA VAL A 48 2.72 -26.49 24.51
C VAL A 48 2.19 -25.50 23.45
N GLU A 49 2.47 -25.78 22.18
CA GLU A 49 1.88 -25.08 21.04
C GLU A 49 1.09 -26.04 20.17
N LEU A 50 -0.13 -25.64 19.79
CA LEU A 50 -1.01 -26.35 18.85
C LEU A 50 -1.05 -25.55 17.54
N GLY A 51 -0.81 -26.23 16.40
CA GLY A 51 -0.81 -25.60 15.08
C GLY A 51 0.52 -24.94 14.73
N THR A 52 1.63 -25.62 15.04
CA THR A 52 2.98 -25.05 14.90
C THR A 52 3.36 -24.65 13.47
N PHE A 53 2.82 -25.29 12.45
CA PHE A 53 3.10 -25.02 11.05
C PHE A 53 4.62 -24.92 10.76
N SER A 54 5.10 -23.74 10.34
CA SER A 54 6.52 -23.47 10.07
C SER A 54 7.32 -23.12 11.33
N GLY A 55 6.71 -23.05 12.50
CA GLY A 55 7.37 -22.96 13.81
C GLY A 55 8.01 -21.61 14.16
N VAL A 56 7.55 -20.50 13.58
CA VAL A 56 8.05 -19.15 13.90
C VAL A 56 7.79 -18.81 15.37
N SER A 57 6.55 -18.98 15.83
CA SER A 57 6.13 -18.83 17.22
C SER A 57 6.88 -19.78 18.16
N PHE A 58 6.82 -21.08 17.88
CA PHE A 58 7.42 -22.11 18.72
C PHE A 58 8.92 -21.94 18.89
N CYS A 59 9.64 -21.63 17.81
CA CYS A 59 11.09 -21.42 17.87
C CYS A 59 11.44 -20.14 18.65
N ALA A 60 10.62 -19.08 18.57
CA ALA A 60 10.81 -17.89 19.40
C ALA A 60 10.63 -18.21 20.89
N PHE A 61 9.64 -19.03 21.25
CA PHE A 61 9.49 -19.50 22.63
C PHE A 61 10.68 -20.35 23.08
N CYS A 62 11.11 -21.31 22.27
CA CYS A 62 12.27 -22.16 22.58
C CYS A 62 13.57 -21.36 22.70
N GLN A 63 13.74 -20.34 21.86
CA GLN A 63 14.87 -19.42 21.96
C GLN A 63 14.86 -18.68 23.29
N ALA A 64 13.72 -18.13 23.71
CA ALA A 64 13.60 -17.49 25.02
C ALA A 64 13.90 -18.46 26.16
N VAL A 65 13.37 -19.70 26.12
CA VAL A 65 13.66 -20.75 27.10
C VAL A 65 15.16 -21.03 27.20
N LYS A 66 15.85 -21.13 26.06
CA LYS A 66 17.29 -21.41 25.97
C LYS A 66 18.13 -20.23 26.46
N GLU A 67 17.83 -19.01 26.04
CA GLU A 67 18.59 -17.81 26.42
C GLU A 67 18.42 -17.45 27.89
N LEU A 68 17.24 -17.73 28.46
CA LEU A 68 16.92 -17.47 29.85
C LEU A 68 17.23 -18.64 30.80
N ASP A 69 17.63 -19.79 30.25
CA ASP A 69 17.90 -21.05 30.96
C ASP A 69 16.79 -21.43 31.96
N THR A 70 15.55 -21.46 31.49
CA THR A 70 14.37 -21.63 32.36
C THR A 70 14.14 -23.08 32.82
N GLY A 71 14.77 -24.06 32.16
CA GLY A 71 14.47 -25.49 32.35
C GLY A 71 13.09 -25.91 31.84
N THR A 72 12.44 -25.10 31.00
CA THR A 72 11.12 -25.40 30.41
C THR A 72 11.18 -26.60 29.47
N ARG A 73 10.20 -27.51 29.56
CA ARG A 73 9.95 -28.53 28.53
C ARG A 73 8.96 -27.99 27.49
N CYS A 74 9.33 -28.08 26.22
CA CYS A 74 8.55 -27.52 25.12
C CYS A 74 7.99 -28.61 24.21
N TYR A 75 6.74 -28.46 23.77
CA TYR A 75 6.08 -29.40 22.87
C TYR A 75 5.32 -28.66 21.78
N ALA A 76 5.63 -28.95 20.52
CA ALA A 76 4.88 -28.48 19.37
C ALA A 76 4.04 -29.64 18.84
N VAL A 77 2.73 -29.43 18.70
CA VAL A 77 1.78 -30.42 18.21
C VAL A 77 1.17 -29.91 16.91
N ASP A 78 1.31 -30.69 15.85
CA ASP A 78 0.69 -30.42 14.56
C ASP A 78 0.63 -31.73 13.77
N THR A 79 -0.30 -31.85 12.83
CA THR A 79 -0.27 -32.93 11.84
C THR A 79 0.78 -32.69 10.76
N TRP A 80 1.12 -31.41 10.53
CA TRP A 80 1.87 -30.89 9.39
C TRP A 80 1.30 -31.30 8.03
N GLN A 81 -0.02 -31.50 7.95
CA GLN A 81 -0.73 -31.75 6.69
C GLN A 81 -1.37 -30.48 6.13
N GLY A 82 -1.52 -29.45 6.96
CA GLY A 82 -2.26 -28.23 6.66
C GLY A 82 -3.77 -28.38 6.80
N ASP A 83 -4.47 -27.28 6.55
CA ASP A 83 -5.91 -27.15 6.77
C ASP A 83 -6.52 -26.21 5.70
N PRO A 84 -7.86 -26.11 5.59
CA PRO A 84 -8.50 -25.25 4.59
C PRO A 84 -8.15 -23.76 4.65
N HIS A 85 -7.71 -23.22 5.80
CA HIS A 85 -7.32 -21.81 5.97
C HIS A 85 -5.84 -21.58 5.64
N ASN A 86 -4.96 -22.48 6.07
CA ASN A 86 -3.52 -22.39 5.82
C ASN A 86 -3.07 -23.01 4.49
N GLY A 87 -3.95 -23.77 3.84
CA GLY A 87 -3.63 -24.62 2.70
C GLY A 87 -2.94 -25.92 3.12
N TYR A 88 -3.09 -26.96 2.30
CA TYR A 88 -2.37 -28.21 2.50
C TYR A 88 -0.93 -28.08 2.04
N TYR A 89 0.01 -28.62 2.82
CA TYR A 89 1.45 -28.57 2.51
C TYR A 89 2.11 -29.93 2.70
N GLY A 90 3.24 -30.14 2.03
CA GLY A 90 3.92 -31.43 2.03
C GLY A 90 4.88 -31.62 3.22
N PRO A 91 5.52 -32.80 3.31
CA PRO A 91 6.42 -33.16 4.40
C PRO A 91 7.66 -32.25 4.53
N GLU A 92 7.95 -31.45 3.51
CA GLU A 92 9.04 -30.46 3.51
C GLU A 92 8.93 -29.43 4.64
N VAL A 93 7.72 -29.05 5.07
CA VAL A 93 7.52 -28.06 6.14
C VAL A 93 8.06 -28.58 7.48
N LEU A 94 7.69 -29.81 7.85
CA LEU A 94 8.19 -30.45 9.06
C LEU A 94 9.69 -30.76 8.95
N SER A 95 10.16 -31.17 7.78
CA SER A 95 11.59 -31.43 7.55
C SER A 95 12.44 -30.17 7.73
N ASP A 96 12.02 -29.04 7.16
CA ASP A 96 12.65 -27.73 7.32
C ASP A 96 12.66 -27.31 8.80
N LEU A 97 11.51 -27.41 9.48
CA LEU A 97 11.41 -27.14 10.91
C LEU A 97 12.36 -28.01 11.74
N LYS A 98 12.41 -29.33 11.52
CA LYS A 98 13.36 -30.22 12.22
C LYS A 98 14.81 -29.80 12.00
N SER A 99 15.17 -29.41 10.79
CA SER A 99 16.55 -29.00 10.45
C SER A 99 17.02 -27.78 11.24
N HIS A 100 16.10 -26.87 11.59
CA HIS A 100 16.38 -25.72 12.46
C HIS A 100 16.23 -26.07 13.94
N HIS A 101 15.16 -26.76 14.31
CA HIS A 101 14.73 -26.98 15.68
C HIS A 101 15.63 -27.98 16.42
N ASP A 102 15.85 -29.17 15.87
CA ASP A 102 16.47 -30.28 16.60
C ASP A 102 17.90 -29.95 17.05
N PRO A 103 18.76 -29.32 16.21
CA PRO A 103 20.11 -28.94 16.63
C PRO A 103 20.14 -27.88 17.74
N LEU A 104 19.13 -27.02 17.82
CA LEU A 104 19.12 -25.89 18.74
C LEU A 104 18.37 -26.17 20.04
N TYR A 105 17.29 -26.95 19.97
CA TYR A 105 16.27 -27.07 21.03
C TYR A 105 15.90 -28.53 21.37
N GLY A 106 16.34 -29.53 20.59
CA GLY A 106 15.95 -30.93 20.77
C GLY A 106 16.29 -31.55 22.13
N GLY A 107 17.15 -30.91 22.93
CA GLY A 107 17.48 -31.34 24.29
C GLY A 107 16.34 -31.12 25.31
N PHE A 108 15.44 -30.17 25.07
CA PHE A 108 14.32 -29.85 25.97
C PHE A 108 12.97 -29.72 25.25
N SER A 109 12.98 -29.74 23.92
CA SER A 109 11.82 -29.53 23.07
C SER A 109 11.52 -30.72 22.17
N ARG A 110 10.24 -31.00 21.90
CA ARG A 110 9.80 -32.09 21.01
C ARG A 110 8.75 -31.61 20.00
N LEU A 111 8.87 -32.10 18.77
CA LEU A 111 7.86 -31.97 17.72
C LEU A 111 7.02 -33.25 17.66
N ILE A 112 5.72 -33.15 17.91
CA ILE A 112 4.77 -34.27 18.00
C ILE A 112 3.86 -34.21 16.78
N GLN A 113 4.05 -35.15 15.86
CA GLN A 113 3.23 -35.28 14.65
C GLN A 113 1.96 -36.07 14.94
N SER A 114 0.89 -35.39 15.34
CA SER A 114 -0.42 -36.00 15.67
C SER A 114 -1.53 -34.96 15.59
N THR A 115 -2.78 -35.39 15.73
CA THR A 115 -3.87 -34.46 16.02
C THR A 115 -3.74 -33.89 17.45
N PHE A 116 -4.43 -32.78 17.72
CA PHE A 116 -4.42 -32.17 19.06
C PHE A 116 -5.10 -33.07 20.09
N ASP A 117 -6.17 -33.79 19.70
CA ASP A 117 -6.90 -34.71 20.57
C ASP A 117 -6.03 -35.91 21.01
N GLU A 118 -5.32 -36.51 20.06
CA GLU A 118 -4.39 -37.62 20.36
C GLU A 118 -3.27 -37.15 21.28
N ALA A 119 -2.67 -35.99 21.00
CA ALA A 119 -1.61 -35.42 21.81
C ALA A 119 -2.07 -35.11 23.24
N ALA A 120 -3.28 -34.57 23.42
CA ALA A 120 -3.81 -34.18 24.73
C ALA A 120 -3.80 -35.34 25.74
N SER A 121 -3.98 -36.58 25.26
CA SER A 121 -3.94 -37.79 26.10
C SER A 121 -2.57 -38.06 26.75
N HIS A 122 -1.50 -37.51 26.18
CA HIS A 122 -0.13 -37.68 26.66
C HIS A 122 0.30 -36.61 27.67
N PHE A 123 -0.53 -35.60 27.91
CA PHE A 123 -0.28 -34.56 28.91
C PHE A 123 -1.09 -34.83 30.18
N GLU A 124 -0.43 -34.78 31.33
CA GLU A 124 -1.09 -34.86 32.63
C GLU A 124 -1.98 -33.62 32.84
N ASP A 125 -3.11 -33.81 33.51
CA ASP A 125 -3.95 -32.70 33.91
C ASP A 125 -3.17 -31.73 34.83
N ARG A 126 -3.44 -30.43 34.68
CA ARG A 126 -2.81 -29.37 35.50
C ARG A 126 -1.29 -29.28 35.40
N SER A 127 -0.72 -29.74 34.30
CA SER A 127 0.74 -29.77 34.07
C SER A 127 1.27 -28.63 33.19
N ILE A 128 0.43 -28.03 32.34
CA ILE A 128 0.84 -27.04 31.34
C ILE A 128 0.75 -25.62 31.91
N ASP A 129 1.87 -24.89 31.88
CA ASP A 129 1.93 -23.52 32.39
C ASP A 129 1.68 -22.47 31.28
N LEU A 130 2.06 -22.78 30.03
CA LEU A 130 1.79 -21.94 28.86
C LEU A 130 1.29 -22.80 27.69
N LEU A 131 0.10 -22.49 27.18
CA LEU A 131 -0.48 -23.12 25.99
C LEU A 131 -0.67 -22.05 24.91
N HIS A 132 -0.25 -22.34 23.69
CA HIS A 132 -0.54 -21.51 22.52
C HIS A 132 -1.45 -22.28 21.55
N ILE A 133 -2.58 -21.69 21.17
CA ILE A 133 -3.56 -22.24 20.24
C ILE A 133 -3.55 -21.39 18.97
N ASP A 134 -3.05 -21.98 17.88
CA ASP A 134 -2.97 -21.40 16.53
C ASP A 134 -3.26 -22.49 15.48
N GLY A 135 -4.33 -23.27 15.74
CA GLY A 135 -4.78 -24.38 14.90
C GLY A 135 -5.73 -23.94 13.80
N PHE A 136 -6.78 -24.73 13.55
CA PHE A 136 -7.78 -24.39 12.52
C PHE A 136 -8.74 -23.29 13.03
N HIS A 137 -8.90 -22.22 12.25
CA HIS A 137 -9.44 -20.96 12.76
C HIS A 137 -10.97 -20.84 12.76
N VAL A 138 -11.71 -21.90 12.42
CA VAL A 138 -13.19 -21.90 12.54
C VAL A 138 -13.63 -22.00 14.00
N TYR A 139 -14.75 -21.36 14.33
CA TYR A 139 -15.23 -21.21 15.71
C TYR A 139 -15.32 -22.52 16.48
N GLU A 140 -15.87 -23.58 15.87
CA GLU A 140 -16.05 -24.85 16.56
C GLU A 140 -14.73 -25.61 16.78
N ALA A 141 -13.75 -25.44 15.89
CA ALA A 141 -12.44 -26.09 16.03
C ALA A 141 -11.65 -25.46 17.19
N VAL A 142 -11.49 -24.12 17.17
CA VAL A 142 -10.76 -23.43 18.25
C VAL A 142 -11.45 -23.56 19.61
N ARG A 143 -12.78 -23.65 19.63
CA ARG A 143 -13.55 -23.93 20.85
C ARG A 143 -13.27 -25.34 21.38
N HIS A 144 -13.34 -26.34 20.50
CA HIS A 144 -13.04 -27.74 20.86
C HIS A 144 -11.61 -27.88 21.38
N ASP A 145 -10.63 -27.23 20.74
CA ASP A 145 -9.23 -27.24 21.17
C ASP A 145 -9.08 -26.61 22.56
N PHE A 146 -9.70 -25.45 22.78
CA PHE A 146 -9.67 -24.81 24.09
C PHE A 146 -10.30 -25.66 25.18
N GLU A 147 -11.50 -26.21 24.95
CA GLU A 147 -12.21 -27.02 25.94
C GLU A 147 -11.48 -28.33 26.26
N THR A 148 -10.86 -28.95 25.26
CA THR A 148 -10.09 -30.20 25.39
C THR A 148 -8.79 -29.99 26.19
N TRP A 149 -8.10 -28.87 25.96
CA TRP A 149 -6.81 -28.59 26.60
C TRP A 149 -6.92 -27.82 27.92
N LEU A 150 -8.06 -27.18 28.21
CA LEU A 150 -8.27 -26.43 29.45
C LEU A 150 -7.99 -27.26 30.74
N PRO A 151 -8.42 -28.54 30.88
CA PRO A 151 -8.08 -29.36 32.04
C PRO A 151 -6.58 -29.63 32.22
N LYS A 152 -5.78 -29.50 31.15
CA LYS A 152 -4.32 -29.69 31.16
C LYS A 152 -3.59 -28.48 31.76
N MET A 153 -4.25 -27.33 31.85
CA MET A 153 -3.66 -26.09 32.36
C MET A 153 -3.46 -26.12 33.87
N SER A 154 -2.27 -25.71 34.30
CA SER A 154 -1.88 -25.67 35.72
C SER A 154 -2.53 -24.50 36.47
N GLU A 155 -2.31 -24.44 37.79
CA GLU A 155 -2.70 -23.28 38.61
C GLU A 155 -2.06 -21.95 38.17
N ARG A 156 -0.97 -21.99 37.38
CA ARG A 156 -0.30 -20.81 36.83
C ARG A 156 -0.62 -20.61 35.35
N GLY A 157 -1.51 -21.43 34.79
CA GLY A 157 -1.76 -21.57 33.37
C GLY A 157 -2.14 -20.27 32.67
N VAL A 158 -1.55 -20.08 31.50
CA VAL A 158 -1.88 -19.03 30.52
C VAL A 158 -2.13 -19.67 29.17
N VAL A 159 -3.21 -19.26 28.50
CA VAL A 159 -3.55 -19.68 27.14
C VAL A 159 -3.41 -18.49 26.20
N LEU A 160 -2.72 -18.69 25.08
CA LEU A 160 -2.55 -17.73 24.01
C LEU A 160 -3.45 -18.10 22.84
N PHE A 161 -4.14 -17.12 22.27
CA PHE A 161 -4.95 -17.25 21.06
C PHE A 161 -4.45 -16.30 19.99
N HIS A 162 -4.04 -16.81 18.84
CA HIS A 162 -3.77 -15.97 17.67
C HIS A 162 -5.07 -15.54 16.97
N ASP A 163 -4.97 -14.61 16.02
CA ASP A 163 -6.07 -14.18 15.14
C ASP A 163 -7.34 -13.61 15.84
N ILE A 164 -7.21 -13.06 17.04
CA ILE A 164 -8.36 -12.49 17.78
C ILE A 164 -8.97 -11.24 17.12
N ASN A 165 -8.30 -10.63 16.13
CA ASN A 165 -8.79 -9.48 15.36
C ASN A 165 -9.30 -9.85 13.95
N VAL A 166 -9.19 -11.12 13.52
CA VAL A 166 -9.56 -11.53 12.16
C VAL A 166 -11.05 -11.82 12.08
N ALA A 167 -11.83 -10.92 11.46
CA ALA A 167 -13.28 -11.04 11.34
C ALA A 167 -13.77 -11.38 9.91
N GLU A 168 -12.86 -11.75 9.02
CA GLU A 168 -13.14 -12.07 7.62
C GLU A 168 -13.49 -13.57 7.45
N LEU A 169 -14.17 -13.92 6.35
CA LEU A 169 -14.53 -15.30 6.01
C LEU A 169 -15.28 -16.04 7.15
N ASP A 170 -14.94 -17.30 7.39
CA ASP A 170 -15.47 -18.19 8.44
C ASP A 170 -14.57 -18.24 9.69
N PHE A 171 -13.62 -17.32 9.84
CA PHE A 171 -12.79 -17.20 11.05
C PHE A 171 -13.66 -16.98 12.30
N GLY A 172 -13.39 -17.77 13.33
CA GLY A 172 -14.17 -17.85 14.55
C GLY A 172 -13.40 -17.55 15.83
N VAL A 173 -12.08 -17.36 15.77
CA VAL A 173 -11.26 -17.12 16.97
C VAL A 173 -11.68 -15.85 17.71
N TRP A 174 -11.95 -14.76 16.99
CA TRP A 174 -12.49 -13.52 17.57
C TRP A 174 -13.85 -13.69 18.27
N LYS A 175 -14.68 -14.65 17.81
CA LYS A 175 -15.99 -14.95 18.42
C LYS A 175 -15.79 -15.67 19.74
N LEU A 176 -14.98 -16.71 19.75
CA LEU A 176 -14.62 -17.45 20.97
C LEU A 176 -13.96 -16.52 21.97
N TRP A 177 -13.00 -15.71 21.53
CA TRP A 177 -12.29 -14.75 22.36
C TRP A 177 -13.26 -13.79 23.07
N LYS A 178 -14.23 -13.21 22.36
CA LYS A 178 -15.28 -12.36 22.96
C LYS A 178 -16.11 -13.10 24.01
N GLU A 179 -16.35 -14.39 23.85
CA GLU A 179 -17.10 -15.21 24.81
C GLU A 179 -16.29 -15.52 26.07
N ILE A 180 -15.02 -15.89 25.92
CA ILE A 180 -14.21 -16.42 27.04
C ILE A 180 -13.49 -15.31 27.80
N LYS A 181 -13.09 -14.21 27.15
CA LYS A 181 -12.30 -13.15 27.81
C LYS A 181 -12.98 -12.51 29.04
N PRO A 182 -14.31 -12.37 29.14
CA PRO A 182 -14.94 -11.84 30.35
C PRO A 182 -14.85 -12.79 31.55
N ARG A 183 -14.54 -14.07 31.33
CA ARG A 183 -14.49 -15.11 32.37
C ARG A 183 -13.12 -15.20 33.06
N TYR A 184 -12.09 -14.60 32.47
CA TYR A 184 -10.70 -14.70 32.95
C TYR A 184 -9.98 -13.35 32.86
N PRO A 185 -8.99 -13.07 33.73
CA PRO A 185 -8.08 -11.95 33.52
C PRO A 185 -7.35 -12.11 32.18
N HIS A 186 -7.26 -11.03 31.40
CA HIS A 186 -6.72 -11.10 30.05
C HIS A 186 -5.96 -9.85 29.63
N PHE A 187 -5.05 -10.02 28.67
CA PHE A 187 -4.42 -8.93 27.93
C PHE A 187 -4.67 -9.15 26.44
N GLU A 188 -4.95 -8.07 25.72
CA GLU A 188 -5.19 -8.08 24.27
C GLU A 188 -4.09 -7.30 23.57
N ALA A 189 -3.31 -7.98 22.72
CA ALA A 189 -2.52 -7.32 21.69
C ALA A 189 -3.43 -6.94 20.53
N THR A 190 -3.68 -5.65 20.35
CA THR A 190 -4.64 -5.13 19.35
C THR A 190 -3.95 -4.70 18.04
N TRP A 191 -2.78 -5.25 17.73
CA TRP A 191 -2.03 -5.01 16.49
C TRP A 191 -1.99 -6.28 15.64
N GLY A 192 -1.74 -6.10 14.33
CA GLY A 192 -1.91 -7.09 13.26
C GLY A 192 -3.14 -7.97 13.47
N GLN A 193 -2.96 -9.30 13.37
CA GLN A 193 -4.08 -10.24 13.51
C GLN A 193 -4.53 -10.43 14.95
N GLY A 194 -3.78 -9.89 15.90
CA GLY A 194 -4.11 -9.86 17.31
C GLY A 194 -3.66 -11.11 18.05
N LEU A 195 -3.30 -10.91 19.31
CA LEU A 195 -2.92 -11.99 20.22
C LEU A 195 -3.64 -11.81 21.56
N GLY A 196 -4.49 -12.77 21.91
CA GLY A 196 -5.17 -12.85 23.19
C GLY A 196 -4.31 -13.60 24.21
N VAL A 197 -4.10 -13.02 25.39
CA VAL A 197 -3.41 -13.63 26.52
C VAL A 197 -4.44 -13.87 27.62
N LEU A 198 -4.75 -15.13 27.93
CA LEU A 198 -5.81 -15.51 28.87
C LEU A 198 -5.22 -16.21 30.10
N ALA A 199 -5.34 -15.61 31.28
CA ALA A 199 -4.88 -16.20 32.53
C ALA A 199 -5.93 -17.16 33.10
N VAL A 200 -5.83 -18.45 32.79
CA VAL A 200 -6.81 -19.47 33.20
C VAL A 200 -6.56 -20.08 34.57
N GLY A 201 -5.29 -20.09 35.02
CA GLY A 201 -4.93 -20.46 36.40
C GLY A 201 -5.32 -19.40 37.43
N LYS A 202 -5.05 -19.64 38.71
CA LYS A 202 -5.32 -18.68 39.81
C LYS A 202 -4.05 -18.00 40.36
N GLN A 203 -2.87 -18.50 40.00
CA GLN A 203 -1.58 -18.17 40.60
C GLN A 203 -0.56 -17.60 39.60
N GLN A 204 -0.97 -16.61 38.82
CA GLN A 204 -0.11 -15.93 37.85
C GLN A 204 0.89 -15.01 38.54
N PRO A 205 2.09 -14.82 37.96
CA PRO A 205 3.06 -13.82 38.41
C PRO A 205 2.42 -12.43 38.50
N ASP A 206 2.86 -11.64 39.48
CA ASP A 206 2.26 -10.34 39.79
C ASP A 206 2.28 -9.37 38.62
N LEU A 207 3.33 -9.39 37.80
CA LEU A 207 3.40 -8.54 36.60
C LEU A 207 2.32 -8.90 35.58
N LEU A 208 2.13 -10.20 35.29
CA LEU A 208 1.08 -10.62 34.36
C LEU A 208 -0.31 -10.34 34.93
N ARG A 209 -0.51 -10.59 36.23
CA ARG A 209 -1.75 -10.23 36.93
C ARG A 209 -2.01 -8.72 36.83
N SER A 210 -0.98 -7.89 36.98
CA SER A 210 -1.09 -6.44 36.84
C SER A 210 -1.47 -6.06 35.42
N LEU A 211 -0.78 -6.59 34.41
CA LEU A 211 -1.11 -6.38 33.00
C LEU A 211 -2.58 -6.73 32.71
N CYS A 212 -3.04 -7.90 33.12
CA CYS A 212 -4.41 -8.36 32.85
C CYS A 212 -5.52 -7.57 33.57
N ASN A 213 -5.19 -6.81 34.62
CA ASN A 213 -6.16 -6.06 35.43
C ASN A 213 -5.98 -4.54 35.32
N SER A 214 -5.08 -4.07 34.46
CA SER A 214 -4.77 -2.65 34.29
C SER A 214 -5.84 -1.89 33.51
N THR A 215 -5.85 -0.57 33.64
CA THR A 215 -6.77 0.29 32.87
C THR A 215 -6.33 0.42 31.40
N GLU A 216 -7.27 0.70 30.50
CA GLU A 216 -6.98 0.92 29.08
C GLU A 216 -5.91 2.01 28.81
N GLY A 217 -5.80 3.01 29.69
CA GLY A 217 -4.79 4.06 29.58
C GLY A 217 -3.36 3.53 29.79
N GLU A 218 -3.17 2.64 30.78
CA GLU A 218 -1.87 2.03 31.12
C GLU A 218 -1.50 0.93 30.12
N LEU A 219 -2.48 0.14 29.69
CA LEU A 219 -2.30 -0.91 28.69
C LEU A 219 -1.86 -0.34 27.34
N ARG A 220 -2.27 0.88 27.00
CA ARG A 220 -1.89 1.52 25.74
C ARG A 220 -0.37 1.64 25.58
N GLU A 221 0.34 2.06 26.63
CA GLU A 221 1.80 2.25 26.56
C GLU A 221 2.53 0.91 26.39
N VAL A 222 2.04 -0.15 27.05
CA VAL A 222 2.59 -1.51 26.90
C VAL A 222 2.31 -2.08 25.51
N ARG A 223 1.08 -1.92 25.01
CA ARG A 223 0.70 -2.35 23.65
C ARG A 223 1.52 -1.62 22.59
N ASP A 224 1.65 -0.30 22.70
CA ASP A 224 2.45 0.51 21.79
C ASP A 224 3.92 0.07 21.80
N PHE A 225 4.48 -0.23 22.98
CA PHE A 225 5.85 -0.71 23.10
C PHE A 225 6.09 -2.03 22.34
N PHE A 226 5.29 -3.07 22.61
CA PHE A 226 5.46 -4.38 21.96
C PHE A 226 5.14 -4.31 20.46
N CYS A 227 4.14 -3.52 20.06
CA CYS A 227 3.83 -3.24 18.66
C CYS A 227 5.05 -2.64 17.92
N GLN A 228 5.72 -1.65 18.52
CA GLN A 228 6.92 -1.04 17.92
C GLN A 228 8.10 -2.01 17.81
N LEU A 229 8.26 -2.95 18.77
CA LEU A 229 9.28 -3.98 18.67
C LEU A 229 8.97 -4.98 17.55
N GLY A 230 7.71 -5.43 17.45
CA GLY A 230 7.26 -6.32 16.38
C GLY A 230 7.47 -5.71 14.99
N LEU A 231 7.09 -4.45 14.83
CA LEU A 231 7.30 -3.68 13.58
C LEU A 231 8.78 -3.61 13.18
N ARG A 232 9.71 -3.48 14.14
CA ARG A 232 11.15 -3.49 13.84
C ARG A 232 11.63 -4.83 13.32
N LEU A 233 11.11 -5.93 13.83
CA LEU A 233 11.46 -7.27 13.33
C LEU A 233 10.97 -7.48 11.91
N GLU A 234 9.75 -7.06 11.58
CA GLU A 234 9.25 -7.11 10.19
C GLU A 234 10.10 -6.27 9.25
N LEU A 235 10.47 -5.04 9.65
CA LEU A 235 11.35 -4.17 8.87
C LEU A 235 12.76 -4.76 8.70
N ALA A 236 13.31 -5.40 9.73
CA ALA A 236 14.62 -6.05 9.67
C ALA A 236 14.60 -7.29 8.77
N ARG A 237 13.55 -8.11 8.85
CA ARG A 237 13.32 -9.26 7.97
C ARG A 237 13.18 -8.82 6.52
N GLU A 238 12.40 -7.77 6.25
CA GLU A 238 12.24 -7.20 4.90
C GLU A 238 13.59 -6.70 4.37
N ARG A 239 14.37 -6.00 5.20
CA ARG A 239 15.75 -5.61 4.87
C ARG A 239 16.63 -6.82 4.53
N ASP A 240 16.59 -7.87 5.35
CA ASP A 240 17.44 -9.05 5.16
C ASP A 240 17.06 -9.83 3.90
N GLU A 241 15.76 -9.97 3.62
CA GLU A 241 15.23 -10.56 2.39
C GLU A 241 15.68 -9.76 1.14
N LEU A 242 15.59 -8.43 1.20
CA LEU A 242 16.09 -7.56 0.14
C LEU A 242 17.62 -7.66 -0.01
N THR A 243 18.35 -7.80 1.09
CA THR A 243 19.82 -7.96 1.10
C THR A 243 20.23 -9.31 0.51
N ALA A 244 19.53 -10.40 0.83
CA ALA A 244 19.77 -11.72 0.27
C ALA A 244 19.50 -11.73 -1.25
N LYS A 245 18.39 -11.12 -1.70
CA LYS A 245 18.10 -10.94 -3.14
C LYS A 245 19.18 -10.13 -3.85
N LEU A 246 19.74 -9.10 -3.20
CA LEU A 246 20.84 -8.31 -3.73
C LEU A 246 22.15 -9.14 -3.84
N GLN A 247 22.42 -9.97 -2.83
CA GLN A 247 23.60 -10.86 -2.79
C GLN A 247 23.50 -11.96 -3.85
N GLU A 248 22.32 -12.57 -4.01
CA GLU A 248 22.06 -13.59 -5.04
C GLU A 248 22.27 -13.00 -6.45
N GLN A 249 21.70 -11.81 -6.71
CA GLN A 249 21.94 -11.10 -7.96
C GLN A 249 23.44 -10.82 -8.16
N SER A 250 24.15 -10.37 -7.12
CA SER A 250 25.60 -10.11 -7.15
C SER A 250 26.43 -11.37 -7.43
N ASN A 251 26.05 -12.52 -6.87
CA ASN A 251 26.70 -13.81 -7.12
C ASN A 251 26.44 -14.32 -8.54
N VAL A 252 25.22 -14.15 -9.08
CA VAL A 252 24.90 -14.45 -10.48
C VAL A 252 25.79 -13.63 -11.42
N ILE A 253 26.03 -12.36 -11.09
CA ILE A 253 26.93 -11.46 -11.84
C ILE A 253 28.39 -11.91 -11.73
N GLY A 254 28.84 -12.28 -10.52
CA GLY A 254 30.20 -12.77 -10.28
C GLY A 254 30.50 -14.09 -11.00
N ASN A 255 29.54 -15.01 -10.98
CA ASN A 255 29.63 -16.30 -11.69
C ASN A 255 29.59 -16.11 -13.21
N LEU A 256 28.79 -15.17 -13.74
CA LEU A 256 28.84 -14.76 -15.16
C LEU A 256 30.19 -14.16 -15.58
N ARG A 257 30.92 -13.53 -14.64
CA ARG A 257 32.27 -13.02 -14.88
C ARG A 257 33.35 -14.11 -14.83
N HIS A 258 33.20 -15.11 -13.97
CA HIS A 258 34.17 -16.20 -13.81
C HIS A 258 33.97 -17.36 -14.79
N SER A 259 32.76 -17.57 -15.31
CA SER A 259 32.44 -18.61 -16.30
C SER A 259 32.74 -18.22 -17.76
N LEU A 260 33.35 -17.05 -17.99
CA LEU A 260 33.89 -16.65 -19.29
C LEU A 260 35.38 -17.05 -19.36
N PRO A 261 35.76 -18.15 -20.03
CA PRO A 261 37.16 -18.38 -20.35
C PRO A 261 37.61 -17.26 -21.29
N MET A 262 38.78 -16.67 -21.02
CA MET A 262 39.50 -15.69 -21.84
C MET A 262 39.82 -16.14 -23.29
N ARG A 263 39.21 -17.24 -23.77
CA ARG A 263 39.30 -17.75 -25.15
C ARG A 263 38.10 -17.41 -26.05
N PHE A 264 37.00 -16.87 -25.53
CA PHE A 264 35.84 -16.50 -26.35
C PHE A 264 35.91 -15.12 -27.01
N LEU A 265 37.01 -14.38 -26.82
CA LEU A 265 37.19 -13.04 -27.38
C LEU A 265 37.87 -13.01 -28.76
N TYR A 266 38.18 -14.16 -29.37
CA TYR A 266 38.90 -14.20 -30.67
C TYR A 266 38.19 -14.97 -31.79
N ILE A 267 37.10 -15.69 -31.50
CA ILE A 267 36.32 -16.40 -32.52
C ILE A 267 34.87 -16.05 -32.26
N TRP A 268 34.39 -14.99 -32.91
CA TRP A 268 32.99 -14.80 -33.35
C TRP A 268 32.90 -13.53 -34.23
N SER A 269 33.91 -13.35 -35.09
CA SER A 269 33.81 -12.54 -36.30
C SER A 269 33.44 -13.47 -37.44
N ARG A 270 32.27 -13.21 -38.05
CA ARG A 270 31.64 -13.87 -39.21
C ARG A 270 30.57 -14.91 -38.85
N GLU A 271 29.35 -14.51 -39.23
CA GLU A 271 28.12 -15.28 -39.44
C GLU A 271 27.39 -15.85 -38.22
N GLY A 272 26.18 -15.30 -37.97
CA GLY A 272 25.05 -16.01 -37.39
C GLY A 272 24.91 -16.04 -35.85
N LEU A 273 24.35 -14.98 -35.25
CA LEU A 273 23.22 -15.02 -34.28
C LEU A 273 23.05 -13.65 -33.61
N ARG A 274 22.02 -12.92 -34.05
CA ARG A 274 21.44 -11.77 -33.35
C ARG A 274 20.41 -12.30 -32.36
N GLY A 275 20.67 -12.24 -31.05
CA GLY A 275 19.62 -12.59 -30.08
C GLY A 275 20.01 -12.52 -28.62
N VAL A 276 21.21 -12.97 -28.24
CA VAL A 276 21.52 -13.21 -26.81
C VAL A 276 22.54 -12.23 -26.23
N ALA A 277 23.31 -11.52 -27.06
CA ALA A 277 24.40 -10.65 -26.60
C ALA A 277 23.97 -9.27 -26.04
N HIS A 278 22.75 -8.78 -26.33
CA HIS A 278 22.32 -7.45 -25.84
C HIS A 278 21.84 -7.43 -24.38
N HIS A 279 21.43 -8.58 -23.84
CA HIS A 279 20.90 -8.65 -22.46
C HIS A 279 22.03 -8.73 -21.41
N ALA A 280 23.17 -9.35 -21.75
CA ALA A 280 24.32 -9.48 -20.85
C ALA A 280 25.12 -8.18 -20.68
N ILE A 281 25.29 -7.41 -21.76
CA ILE A 281 26.02 -6.13 -21.75
C ILE A 281 25.21 -5.03 -21.01
N GLY A 282 23.88 -5.07 -21.11
CA GLY A 282 22.98 -4.17 -20.37
C GLY A 282 23.07 -4.35 -18.85
N LYS A 283 23.03 -5.60 -18.37
CA LYS A 283 23.13 -5.93 -16.93
C LYS A 283 24.48 -5.53 -16.35
N LEU A 284 25.61 -5.87 -17.00
CA LEU A 284 26.97 -5.51 -16.54
C LEU A 284 27.20 -4.00 -16.44
N SER A 285 26.54 -3.19 -17.28
CA SER A 285 26.64 -1.72 -17.22
C SER A 285 25.90 -1.09 -16.04
N ALA A 286 24.83 -1.73 -15.55
CA ALA A 286 24.04 -1.26 -14.40
C ALA A 286 24.75 -1.53 -13.07
N ILE A 287 25.44 -2.67 -12.95
CA ILE A 287 26.13 -3.10 -11.73
C ILE A 287 27.39 -2.28 -11.47
N THR A 288 28.08 -1.90 -12.54
CA THR A 288 29.28 -1.06 -12.44
C THR A 288 28.93 0.38 -12.00
N ARG A 289 27.66 0.82 -12.16
CA ARG A 289 27.19 2.14 -11.72
C ARG A 289 26.82 2.22 -10.24
N GLN A 290 26.38 1.11 -9.61
CA GLN A 290 26.03 1.10 -8.19
C GLN A 290 27.24 1.14 -7.24
N LEU A 291 28.43 0.73 -7.69
CA LEU A 291 29.64 0.70 -6.84
C LEU A 291 30.44 2.02 -6.81
N SER A 292 29.96 3.12 -7.41
CA SER A 292 30.78 4.35 -7.59
C SER A 292 30.23 5.64 -6.96
N VAL A 293 29.21 5.60 -6.10
CA VAL A 293 28.75 6.81 -5.41
C VAL A 293 29.63 7.11 -4.19
N GLY A 294 30.84 7.59 -4.48
CA GLY A 294 31.84 7.92 -3.49
C GLY A 294 33.09 8.56 -4.07
N ARG A 295 32.98 9.51 -5.02
CA ARG A 295 33.96 10.60 -5.22
C ARG A 295 33.52 11.58 -6.31
N HIS A 296 33.94 12.83 -6.13
CA HIS A 296 33.56 14.03 -6.85
C HIS A 296 33.60 13.97 -8.39
N HIS A 297 32.61 14.67 -8.96
CA HIS A 297 32.68 15.53 -10.16
C HIS A 297 33.67 15.11 -11.28
N ARG A 298 33.13 14.52 -12.35
CA ARG A 298 33.53 14.85 -13.72
C ARG A 298 32.31 14.92 -14.63
N ARG A 299 31.97 16.16 -15.00
CA ARG A 299 31.31 16.49 -16.27
C ARG A 299 32.19 15.94 -17.39
N THR A 300 31.70 14.96 -18.14
CA THR A 300 32.09 14.69 -19.53
C THR A 300 30.92 13.99 -20.22
N GLU A 301 30.27 14.74 -21.11
CA GLU A 301 29.78 14.31 -22.42
C GLU A 301 29.39 12.82 -22.56
N ARG A 302 28.16 12.51 -22.14
CA ARG A 302 27.29 11.62 -22.91
C ARG A 302 25.99 12.37 -23.14
N ASP A 303 25.79 12.72 -24.41
CA ASP A 303 24.66 13.43 -24.97
C ASP A 303 23.33 13.17 -24.26
N ASN A 304 22.73 14.25 -23.76
CA ASN A 304 21.42 14.77 -24.15
C ASN A 304 20.47 13.78 -24.88
N ARG A 305 20.18 12.62 -24.29
CA ARG A 305 18.83 12.06 -24.44
C ARG A 305 17.91 13.01 -23.69
N GLN A 306 17.33 13.95 -24.42
CA GLN A 306 16.03 14.51 -24.07
C GLN A 306 15.22 13.37 -23.48
N MET A 307 14.92 13.42 -22.18
CA MET A 307 14.26 12.32 -21.48
C MET A 307 13.04 11.97 -22.31
N ASN A 308 13.07 10.82 -23.00
CA ASN A 308 11.98 10.39 -23.87
C ASN A 308 10.88 9.88 -22.94
N VAL A 309 10.29 10.78 -22.15
CA VAL A 309 9.21 10.53 -21.20
C VAL A 309 7.95 11.18 -21.75
N ARG A 310 6.80 10.56 -21.47
CA ARG A 310 5.49 10.99 -21.91
C ARG A 310 4.68 11.41 -20.68
N PRO A 311 4.75 12.69 -20.27
CA PRO A 311 3.97 13.19 -19.14
C PRO A 311 2.48 13.26 -19.49
N ILE A 312 1.66 12.57 -18.72
CA ILE A 312 0.19 12.54 -18.87
C ILE A 312 -0.43 13.25 -17.67
N ALA A 313 -1.29 14.23 -17.90
CA ALA A 313 -1.99 14.93 -16.84
C ALA A 313 -3.43 14.40 -16.68
N PHE A 314 -3.85 14.10 -15.45
CA PHE A 314 -5.25 13.80 -15.16
C PHE A 314 -6.14 15.00 -15.48
N TYR A 315 -7.30 14.75 -16.06
CA TYR A 315 -8.18 15.77 -16.61
C TYR A 315 -9.63 15.55 -16.15
N LEU A 316 -10.16 16.54 -15.44
CA LEU A 316 -11.51 16.53 -14.87
C LEU A 316 -12.52 17.13 -15.85
N PRO A 317 -13.61 16.42 -16.20
CA PRO A 317 -14.63 16.94 -17.12
C PRO A 317 -15.67 17.88 -16.47
N GLN A 318 -15.68 18.03 -15.14
CA GLN A 318 -16.73 18.70 -14.36
C GLN A 318 -16.72 20.25 -14.39
N PHE A 319 -16.55 20.83 -15.58
CA PHE A 319 -16.63 22.28 -15.82
C PHE A 319 -17.72 22.59 -16.86
N HIS A 320 -18.85 21.90 -16.72
CA HIS A 320 -20.09 22.14 -17.46
C HIS A 320 -21.26 21.60 -16.63
N PRO A 321 -22.46 22.20 -16.71
CA PRO A 321 -23.63 21.70 -16.00
C PRO A 321 -24.17 20.43 -16.67
N ILE A 322 -24.70 19.52 -15.84
CA ILE A 322 -25.48 18.36 -16.28
C ILE A 322 -26.77 18.29 -15.45
N PRO A 323 -27.87 17.73 -15.99
CA PRO A 323 -29.16 17.69 -15.29
C PRO A 323 -29.09 17.03 -13.91
N GLU A 324 -28.29 15.97 -13.77
CA GLU A 324 -28.07 15.30 -12.50
C GLU A 324 -27.46 16.24 -11.44
N ASN A 325 -26.37 16.91 -11.80
CA ASN A 325 -25.68 17.84 -10.92
C ASN A 325 -26.56 19.03 -10.54
N ASP A 326 -27.33 19.54 -11.49
CA ASP A 326 -28.25 20.65 -11.25
C ASP A 326 -29.35 20.26 -10.25
N SER A 327 -29.87 19.03 -10.37
CA SER A 327 -30.85 18.48 -9.42
C SER A 327 -30.28 18.29 -8.01
N TRP A 328 -28.99 17.97 -7.89
CA TRP A 328 -28.38 17.60 -6.61
C TRP A 328 -27.72 18.78 -5.88
N TRP A 329 -27.13 19.73 -6.60
CA TRP A 329 -26.35 20.85 -6.03
C TRP A 329 -26.87 22.24 -6.43
N GLY A 330 -27.92 22.31 -7.25
CA GLY A 330 -28.55 23.54 -7.68
C GLY A 330 -28.25 23.89 -9.14
N GLU A 331 -29.16 24.65 -9.75
CA GLU A 331 -29.12 25.00 -11.17
C GLU A 331 -27.78 25.63 -11.60
N GLY A 332 -27.21 25.10 -12.68
CA GLY A 332 -25.95 25.57 -13.26
C GLY A 332 -24.70 25.12 -12.50
N PHE A 333 -24.77 24.04 -11.71
CA PHE A 333 -23.64 23.61 -10.90
C PHE A 333 -22.47 23.14 -11.76
N THR A 334 -21.29 23.69 -11.46
CA THR A 334 -19.99 23.24 -11.96
C THR A 334 -18.97 23.31 -10.84
N GLU A 335 -17.78 22.76 -11.03
CA GLU A 335 -16.70 22.91 -10.04
C GLU A 335 -16.33 24.38 -9.77
N TRP A 336 -16.57 25.29 -10.73
CA TRP A 336 -16.37 26.72 -10.51
C TRP A 336 -17.21 27.27 -9.37
N THR A 337 -18.41 26.72 -9.11
CA THR A 337 -19.28 27.12 -8.01
C THR A 337 -18.60 26.94 -6.65
N ASN A 338 -17.87 25.84 -6.48
CA ASN A 338 -17.12 25.56 -5.24
C ASN A 338 -15.87 26.42 -5.16
N VAL A 339 -15.11 26.48 -6.26
CA VAL A 339 -13.84 27.21 -6.34
C VAL A 339 -14.02 28.71 -6.08
N SER A 340 -15.04 29.34 -6.69
CA SER A 340 -15.27 30.78 -6.57
C SER A 340 -15.76 31.20 -5.18
N ARG A 341 -16.35 30.27 -4.40
CA ARG A 341 -16.85 30.51 -3.04
C ARG A 341 -15.79 30.29 -1.96
N ALA A 342 -14.68 29.64 -2.28
CA ALA A 342 -13.62 29.36 -1.33
C ALA A 342 -13.00 30.65 -0.77
N THR A 343 -12.62 30.64 0.50
CA THR A 343 -12.02 31.80 1.18
C THR A 343 -10.80 31.41 2.02
N PRO A 344 -9.85 32.33 2.27
CA PRO A 344 -8.70 32.05 3.12
C PRO A 344 -9.11 31.70 4.56
N LEU A 345 -8.92 30.44 4.93
CA LEU A 345 -9.11 29.96 6.32
C LEU A 345 -8.01 30.43 7.31
N PHE A 346 -6.86 30.92 6.84
CA PHE A 346 -5.77 31.49 7.65
C PHE A 346 -4.89 32.43 6.81
N ALA A 347 -4.09 33.29 7.44
CA ALA A 347 -3.43 34.43 6.80
C ALA A 347 -2.54 34.11 5.56
N THR A 348 -1.98 32.90 5.47
CA THR A 348 -1.13 32.47 4.34
C THR A 348 -1.80 31.39 3.47
N HIS A 349 -3.10 31.19 3.64
CA HIS A 349 -3.90 30.26 2.87
C HIS A 349 -4.31 30.91 1.55
N TYR A 350 -4.00 30.27 0.43
CA TYR A 350 -4.36 30.80 -0.88
C TYR A 350 -5.69 30.22 -1.32
N GLN A 351 -6.76 30.97 -1.11
CA GLN A 351 -8.09 30.70 -1.66
C GLN A 351 -8.80 32.05 -1.88
N PRO A 352 -9.72 32.16 -2.84
CA PRO A 352 -9.93 31.22 -3.92
C PRO A 352 -8.73 31.19 -4.89
N HIS A 353 -8.46 30.05 -5.51
CA HIS A 353 -7.63 30.00 -6.71
C HIS A 353 -8.45 30.58 -7.88
N VAL A 354 -7.94 31.63 -8.53
CA VAL A 354 -8.65 32.32 -9.61
C VAL A 354 -7.95 32.04 -10.94
N PRO A 355 -8.62 31.48 -11.95
CA PRO A 355 -8.00 31.22 -13.24
C PRO A 355 -7.51 32.52 -13.91
N ALA A 356 -6.39 32.41 -14.63
CA ALA A 356 -5.82 33.48 -15.43
C ALA A 356 -6.20 33.30 -16.91
N ASP A 357 -5.27 32.81 -17.72
CA ASP A 357 -5.33 32.79 -19.20
C ASP A 357 -6.59 32.14 -19.79
N LEU A 358 -7.13 31.11 -19.13
CA LEU A 358 -8.28 30.33 -19.64
C LEU A 358 -9.62 30.78 -19.04
N GLY A 359 -9.60 31.62 -18.00
CA GLY A 359 -10.80 32.07 -17.29
C GLY A 359 -11.64 30.95 -16.67
N PHE A 360 -12.86 31.29 -16.25
CA PHE A 360 -13.87 30.35 -15.77
C PHE A 360 -14.59 29.72 -16.98
N TYR A 361 -13.89 28.83 -17.68
CA TYR A 361 -14.37 28.24 -18.94
C TYR A 361 -15.53 27.26 -18.76
N ASP A 362 -16.24 26.99 -19.84
CA ASP A 362 -17.19 25.88 -19.96
C ASP A 362 -16.64 24.83 -20.93
N LEU A 363 -16.53 23.57 -20.51
CA LEU A 363 -15.95 22.51 -21.32
C LEU A 363 -16.83 22.04 -22.47
N ARG A 364 -18.02 22.60 -22.68
CA ARG A 364 -18.82 22.45 -23.92
C ARG A 364 -18.29 23.36 -25.05
N VAL A 365 -17.50 24.37 -24.71
CA VAL A 365 -16.90 25.29 -25.68
C VAL A 365 -15.64 24.65 -26.28
N ALA A 366 -15.63 24.47 -27.59
CA ALA A 366 -14.53 23.79 -28.30
C ALA A 366 -13.21 24.56 -28.19
N GLU A 367 -13.28 25.89 -28.22
CA GLU A 367 -12.15 26.80 -28.10
C GLU A 367 -11.46 26.67 -26.74
N ALA A 368 -12.21 26.41 -25.66
CA ALA A 368 -11.64 26.17 -24.34
C ALA A 368 -10.80 24.89 -24.32
N ARG A 369 -11.36 23.78 -24.87
CA ARG A 369 -10.65 22.51 -24.99
C ARG A 369 -9.40 22.63 -25.88
N GLN A 370 -9.51 23.39 -26.97
CA GLN A 370 -8.40 23.68 -27.87
C GLN A 370 -7.29 24.49 -27.18
N ALA A 371 -7.65 25.56 -26.47
CA ALA A 371 -6.70 26.38 -25.72
C ALA A 371 -5.98 25.58 -24.63
N GLN A 372 -6.68 24.69 -23.93
CA GLN A 372 -6.07 23.79 -22.95
C GLN A 372 -5.05 22.84 -23.60
N ALA A 373 -5.42 22.20 -24.70
CA ALA A 373 -4.52 21.30 -25.44
C ALA A 373 -3.29 22.02 -26.00
N ASP A 374 -3.46 23.24 -26.51
CA ASP A 374 -2.36 24.05 -27.04
C ASP A 374 -1.39 24.47 -25.95
N LEU A 375 -1.92 24.92 -24.80
CA LEU A 375 -1.11 25.26 -23.64
C LEU A 375 -0.37 24.03 -23.08
N ALA A 376 -1.06 22.88 -22.96
CA ALA A 376 -0.45 21.63 -22.52
C ALA A 376 0.72 21.22 -23.44
N ARG A 377 0.50 21.26 -24.76
CA ARG A 377 1.53 20.95 -25.77
C ARG A 377 2.71 21.92 -25.70
N GLU A 378 2.44 23.22 -25.57
CA GLU A 378 3.47 24.24 -25.44
C GLU A 378 4.43 23.93 -24.28
N HIS A 379 3.91 23.41 -23.17
CA HIS A 379 4.69 23.13 -21.97
C HIS A 379 5.18 21.68 -21.84
N GLY A 380 5.01 20.88 -22.88
CA GLY A 380 5.58 19.54 -22.99
C GLY A 380 4.75 18.44 -22.34
N ILE A 381 3.48 18.70 -22.01
CA ILE A 381 2.53 17.65 -21.65
C ILE A 381 2.24 16.81 -22.90
N TYR A 382 2.37 15.50 -22.78
CA TYR A 382 2.19 14.58 -23.90
C TYR A 382 0.71 14.33 -24.20
N GLY A 383 -0.14 14.24 -23.17
CA GLY A 383 -1.55 13.98 -23.33
C GLY A 383 -2.36 14.11 -22.04
N PHE A 384 -3.67 13.97 -22.15
CA PHE A 384 -4.60 14.01 -21.03
C PHE A 384 -5.14 12.62 -20.69
N CYS A 385 -5.28 12.33 -19.40
CA CYS A 385 -6.04 11.20 -18.91
C CYS A 385 -7.41 11.70 -18.43
N TYR A 386 -8.43 11.56 -19.27
CA TYR A 386 -9.79 12.00 -18.92
C TYR A 386 -10.38 11.03 -17.90
N TYR A 387 -10.92 11.57 -16.80
CA TYR A 387 -11.83 10.80 -15.98
C TYR A 387 -13.09 10.46 -16.77
N SER A 388 -13.42 9.18 -16.83
CA SER A 388 -14.66 8.67 -17.43
C SER A 388 -15.54 8.04 -16.37
N TYR A 389 -16.83 8.37 -16.42
CA TYR A 389 -17.81 7.88 -15.45
C TYR A 389 -18.83 6.99 -16.16
N TRP A 390 -18.80 5.70 -15.83
CA TRP A 390 -19.65 4.66 -16.41
C TRP A 390 -20.37 3.90 -15.29
N PHE A 391 -21.71 3.95 -15.33
CA PHE A 391 -22.62 3.35 -14.37
C PHE A 391 -23.64 2.48 -15.13
N ASN A 392 -23.22 1.28 -15.51
CA ASN A 392 -24.11 0.26 -16.09
C ASN A 392 -24.86 0.75 -17.34
N GLY A 393 -24.12 1.29 -18.31
CA GLY A 393 -24.67 1.90 -19.53
C GLY A 393 -24.98 3.39 -19.42
N LYS A 394 -25.13 3.94 -18.21
CA LYS A 394 -25.28 5.38 -18.00
C LYS A 394 -23.91 6.05 -17.88
N ARG A 395 -23.66 7.09 -18.67
CA ARG A 395 -22.43 7.90 -18.59
C ARG A 395 -22.74 9.29 -18.03
N LEU A 396 -21.96 9.73 -17.06
CA LEU A 396 -22.05 11.08 -16.49
C LEU A 396 -20.88 11.94 -16.95
N LEU A 397 -21.08 13.25 -17.01
CA LEU A 397 -20.08 14.24 -17.46
C LEU A 397 -19.47 13.92 -18.84
N SER A 398 -20.14 13.12 -19.68
CA SER A 398 -19.54 12.56 -20.90
C SER A 398 -19.44 13.56 -22.05
N ARG A 399 -20.31 14.59 -22.07
CA ARG A 399 -20.50 15.48 -23.22
C ARG A 399 -19.20 16.10 -23.73
N PRO A 400 -18.31 16.69 -22.90
CA PRO A 400 -17.06 17.26 -23.41
C PRO A 400 -16.20 16.25 -24.15
N PHE A 401 -16.07 15.03 -23.62
CA PHE A 401 -15.26 13.99 -24.24
C PHE A 401 -15.93 13.38 -25.48
N ASP A 402 -17.25 13.23 -25.47
CA ASP A 402 -18.03 12.80 -26.63
C ASP A 402 -17.86 13.76 -27.82
N GLU A 403 -17.89 15.08 -27.55
CA GLU A 403 -17.61 16.10 -28.56
C GLU A 403 -16.15 16.05 -29.05
N VAL A 404 -15.18 15.71 -28.19
CA VAL A 404 -13.77 15.52 -28.58
C VAL A 404 -13.60 14.32 -29.51
N LEU A 405 -14.29 13.22 -29.24
CA LEU A 405 -14.30 12.04 -30.12
C LEU A 405 -14.98 12.34 -31.45
N ALA A 406 -16.17 12.95 -31.42
CA ALA A 406 -16.96 13.23 -32.62
C ALA A 406 -16.28 14.24 -33.55
N SER A 407 -15.68 15.29 -33.00
CA SER A 407 -15.03 16.35 -33.79
C SER A 407 -13.61 16.01 -34.24
N GLY A 408 -12.96 15.03 -33.62
CA GLY A 408 -11.53 14.79 -33.81
C GLY A 408 -10.65 15.94 -33.27
N LYS A 409 -11.20 16.86 -32.48
CA LYS A 409 -10.52 18.05 -31.93
C LYS A 409 -10.66 18.14 -30.41
N PRO A 410 -9.65 18.65 -29.69
CA PRO A 410 -8.35 19.10 -30.18
C PRO A 410 -7.46 17.93 -30.64
N ASP A 411 -6.54 18.17 -31.56
CA ASP A 411 -5.59 17.14 -32.03
C ASP A 411 -4.49 16.88 -30.99
N PHE A 412 -4.88 16.29 -29.86
CA PHE A 412 -4.03 16.10 -28.69
C PHE A 412 -4.21 14.69 -28.12
N PRO A 413 -3.12 13.98 -27.75
CA PRO A 413 -3.22 12.62 -27.26
C PRO A 413 -4.02 12.49 -25.97
N PHE A 414 -4.76 11.39 -25.82
CA PHE A 414 -5.54 11.11 -24.62
C PHE A 414 -5.67 9.63 -24.27
N CYS A 415 -5.90 9.33 -22.99
CA CYS A 415 -6.40 8.04 -22.50
C CYS A 415 -7.53 8.25 -21.50
N LEU A 416 -8.13 7.15 -21.03
CA LEU A 416 -9.25 7.19 -20.10
C LEU A 416 -8.90 6.53 -18.77
N CYS A 417 -9.38 7.11 -17.68
CA CYS A 417 -9.39 6.52 -16.35
C CYS A 417 -10.83 6.37 -15.87
N TRP A 418 -11.29 5.15 -15.66
CA TRP A 418 -12.61 4.89 -15.10
C TRP A 418 -12.61 5.21 -13.61
N ALA A 419 -13.32 6.28 -13.24
CA ALA A 419 -13.61 6.65 -11.87
C ALA A 419 -14.81 5.83 -11.38
N ASN A 420 -14.55 4.57 -10.99
CA ASN A 420 -15.54 3.56 -10.64
C ASN A 420 -15.99 3.62 -9.16
N GLU A 421 -15.99 4.82 -8.59
CA GLU A 421 -16.54 5.06 -7.26
C GLU A 421 -18.05 5.30 -7.33
N ASN A 422 -18.75 4.96 -6.25
CA ASN A 422 -20.13 5.42 -6.07
C ASN A 422 -20.19 6.94 -6.18
N TRP A 423 -21.18 7.45 -6.91
CA TRP A 423 -21.44 8.87 -6.95
C TRP A 423 -22.20 9.27 -5.68
N THR A 424 -21.56 10.01 -4.79
CA THR A 424 -22.13 10.37 -3.47
C THR A 424 -22.37 11.88 -3.37
N ARG A 425 -23.26 12.28 -2.46
CA ARG A 425 -23.53 13.71 -2.19
C ARG A 425 -22.37 14.39 -1.47
N VAL A 426 -21.55 13.62 -0.75
CA VAL A 426 -20.38 14.11 -0.02
C VAL A 426 -19.12 13.84 -0.84
N TRP A 427 -18.34 14.87 -1.12
CA TRP A 427 -17.09 14.80 -1.89
C TRP A 427 -15.93 14.13 -1.13
N ASP A 428 -16.23 13.15 -0.26
CA ASP A 428 -15.27 12.44 0.58
C ASP A 428 -15.14 10.95 0.28
N GLY A 429 -15.93 10.42 -0.65
CA GLY A 429 -15.90 9.01 -1.03
C GLY A 429 -16.38 8.07 0.09
N LEU A 430 -16.99 8.60 1.16
CA LEU A 430 -17.61 7.82 2.23
C LEU A 430 -19.11 7.64 1.91
N GLU A 431 -19.62 6.44 2.16
CA GLU A 431 -20.93 5.93 1.70
C GLU A 431 -22.16 6.53 2.40
N LYS A 432 -22.12 7.81 2.76
CA LYS A 432 -23.30 8.53 3.26
C LYS A 432 -23.93 9.29 2.10
N ASP A 433 -25.12 8.84 1.69
CA ASP A 433 -25.96 9.40 0.61
C ASP A 433 -25.44 9.15 -0.82
N VAL A 434 -25.51 7.89 -1.27
CA VAL A 434 -25.26 7.49 -2.67
C VAL A 434 -26.35 8.08 -3.58
N LEU A 435 -25.93 8.82 -4.61
CA LEU A 435 -26.77 9.41 -5.65
C LEU A 435 -26.89 8.49 -6.87
N ILE A 436 -25.78 7.85 -7.26
CA ILE A 436 -25.73 6.80 -8.27
C ILE A 436 -24.75 5.73 -7.78
N GLU A 437 -25.23 4.51 -7.68
CA GLU A 437 -24.47 3.34 -7.25
C GLU A 437 -23.68 2.73 -8.41
N GLN A 438 -22.47 2.27 -8.13
CA GLN A 438 -21.67 1.47 -9.04
C GLN A 438 -22.01 0.00 -8.85
N SER A 439 -22.53 -0.64 -9.91
CA SER A 439 -22.79 -2.07 -9.92
C SER A 439 -21.98 -2.78 -11.01
N TYR A 440 -21.75 -4.08 -10.85
CA TYR A 440 -20.85 -4.85 -11.71
C TYR A 440 -21.57 -6.10 -12.24
N SER A 441 -21.43 -6.35 -13.54
CA SER A 441 -21.91 -7.59 -14.18
C SER A 441 -21.09 -7.90 -15.43
N ASP A 442 -21.00 -9.18 -15.78
CA ASP A 442 -20.27 -9.63 -16.98
C ASP A 442 -20.78 -8.97 -18.27
N GLU A 443 -22.09 -8.71 -18.38
CA GLU A 443 -22.66 -8.04 -19.55
C GLU A 443 -22.32 -6.54 -19.57
N ASP A 444 -22.36 -5.87 -18.42
CA ASP A 444 -21.93 -4.48 -18.34
C ASP A 444 -20.44 -4.32 -18.66
N ASP A 445 -19.59 -5.24 -18.20
CA ASP A 445 -18.17 -5.28 -18.54
C ASP A 445 -17.95 -5.34 -20.07
N ARG A 446 -18.76 -6.12 -20.78
CA ARG A 446 -18.73 -6.17 -22.25
C ARG A 446 -19.22 -4.87 -22.87
N GLN A 447 -20.32 -4.30 -22.37
CA GLN A 447 -20.86 -3.04 -22.88
C GLN A 447 -19.89 -1.88 -22.70
N HIS A 448 -19.23 -1.81 -21.55
CA HIS A 448 -18.23 -0.81 -21.27
C HIS A 448 -17.06 -0.91 -22.27
N ILE A 449 -16.53 -2.10 -22.52
CA ILE A 449 -15.46 -2.29 -23.52
C ILE A 449 -15.93 -2.00 -24.95
N ARG A 450 -17.16 -2.36 -25.31
CA ARG A 450 -17.74 -2.00 -26.61
C ARG A 450 -17.82 -0.50 -26.79
N TRP A 451 -18.18 0.25 -25.75
CA TRP A 451 -18.15 1.71 -25.79
C TRP A 451 -16.71 2.25 -25.86
N LEU A 452 -15.81 1.77 -25.01
CA LEU A 452 -14.40 2.18 -24.96
C LEU A 452 -13.67 1.92 -26.28
N ALA A 453 -14.04 0.87 -27.00
CA ALA A 453 -13.50 0.56 -28.32
C ALA A 453 -13.71 1.69 -29.34
N ASN A 454 -14.74 2.54 -29.17
CA ASN A 454 -14.90 3.75 -29.98
C ASN A 454 -13.76 4.74 -29.75
N ALA A 455 -13.39 4.95 -28.48
CA ALA A 455 -12.25 5.79 -28.12
C ALA A 455 -10.90 5.15 -28.51
N PHE A 456 -10.72 3.84 -28.29
CA PHE A 456 -9.47 3.13 -28.58
C PHE A 456 -9.08 3.13 -30.07
N ARG A 457 -10.05 3.31 -30.97
CA ARG A 457 -9.83 3.44 -32.41
C ARG A 457 -9.36 4.83 -32.83
N ASP A 458 -9.53 5.84 -32.00
CA ASP A 458 -9.05 7.19 -32.29
C ASP A 458 -7.52 7.16 -32.43
N LYS A 459 -6.99 7.79 -33.48
CA LYS A 459 -5.54 7.87 -33.76
C LYS A 459 -4.77 8.59 -32.64
N ARG A 460 -5.44 9.43 -31.86
CA ARG A 460 -4.90 10.19 -30.73
C ARG A 460 -4.88 9.37 -29.44
N TYR A 461 -5.53 8.21 -29.40
CA TYR A 461 -5.58 7.38 -28.20
C TYR A 461 -4.18 6.91 -27.79
N ILE A 462 -3.81 7.12 -26.54
CA ILE A 462 -2.48 6.78 -26.04
C ILE A 462 -2.38 5.26 -25.91
N LYS A 463 -1.30 4.71 -26.47
CA LYS A 463 -0.98 3.29 -26.45
C LYS A 463 0.38 3.04 -25.82
N VAL A 464 0.54 1.84 -25.27
CA VAL A 464 1.82 1.24 -24.89
C VAL A 464 2.12 0.14 -25.90
N GLY A 465 3.03 0.43 -26.84
CA GLY A 465 3.13 -0.35 -28.07
C GLY A 465 1.82 -0.24 -28.88
N ASP A 466 1.25 -1.37 -29.27
CA ASP A 466 -0.03 -1.44 -29.98
C ASP A 466 -1.25 -1.50 -29.03
N LYS A 467 -1.03 -1.54 -27.71
CA LYS A 467 -2.08 -1.80 -26.72
C LYS A 467 -2.71 -0.49 -26.22
N PRO A 468 -4.05 -0.30 -26.32
CA PRO A 468 -4.75 0.83 -25.71
C PRO A 468 -4.50 0.89 -24.21
N LEU A 469 -4.06 2.05 -23.71
CA LEU A 469 -3.86 2.30 -22.28
C LEU A 469 -5.19 2.66 -21.62
N PHE A 470 -5.65 1.84 -20.67
CA PHE A 470 -6.87 2.10 -19.92
C PHE A 470 -6.61 2.00 -18.42
N LEU A 471 -7.06 3.00 -17.67
CA LEU A 471 -6.85 3.09 -16.22
C LEU A 471 -8.15 2.80 -15.46
N VAL A 472 -8.03 2.20 -14.28
CA VAL A 472 -9.13 2.00 -13.33
C VAL A 472 -8.74 2.61 -11.99
N TYR A 473 -9.60 3.49 -11.46
CA TYR A 473 -9.30 4.28 -10.26
C TYR A 473 -9.33 3.45 -8.96
N ARG A 474 -10.31 2.54 -8.83
CA ARG A 474 -10.44 1.60 -7.70
C ARG A 474 -10.54 0.16 -8.19
N ALA A 475 -9.41 -0.45 -8.51
CA ALA A 475 -9.39 -1.82 -9.01
C ALA A 475 -9.97 -2.82 -8.00
N ARG A 476 -9.76 -2.62 -6.69
CA ARG A 476 -10.27 -3.50 -5.63
C ARG A 476 -11.77 -3.38 -5.35
N SER A 477 -12.42 -2.33 -5.84
CA SER A 477 -13.89 -2.23 -5.76
C SER A 477 -14.60 -3.13 -6.77
N ILE A 478 -13.86 -3.69 -7.74
CA ILE A 478 -14.39 -4.70 -8.67
C ILE A 478 -14.48 -6.04 -7.91
N PRO A 479 -15.64 -6.71 -7.87
CA PRO A 479 -15.81 -7.94 -7.08
C PRO A 479 -14.88 -9.09 -7.48
N ASP A 480 -14.66 -9.30 -8.78
CA ASP A 480 -13.72 -10.28 -9.33
C ASP A 480 -12.87 -9.61 -10.44
N PRO A 481 -11.79 -8.91 -10.07
CA PRO A 481 -11.02 -8.11 -11.00
C PRO A 481 -10.28 -8.96 -12.04
N VAL A 482 -9.88 -10.19 -11.69
CA VAL A 482 -9.23 -11.11 -12.64
C VAL A 482 -10.24 -11.55 -13.72
N LYS A 483 -11.46 -11.92 -13.33
CA LYS A 483 -12.52 -12.26 -14.28
C LYS A 483 -12.90 -11.06 -15.14
N THR A 484 -13.16 -9.90 -14.54
CA THR A 484 -13.53 -8.68 -15.26
C THR A 484 -12.46 -8.26 -16.27
N THR A 485 -11.19 -8.23 -15.88
CA THR A 485 -10.10 -7.90 -16.81
C THR A 485 -9.93 -8.95 -17.92
N SER A 486 -10.20 -10.24 -17.63
CA SER A 486 -10.24 -11.28 -18.68
C SER A 486 -11.36 -11.03 -19.68
N ILE A 487 -12.59 -10.75 -19.20
CA ILE A 487 -13.73 -10.40 -20.05
C ILE A 487 -13.40 -9.21 -20.93
N TRP A 488 -12.75 -8.19 -20.37
CA TRP A 488 -12.38 -7.00 -21.12
C TRP A 488 -11.40 -7.28 -22.24
N ARG A 489 -10.35 -8.06 -21.95
CA ARG A 489 -9.37 -8.47 -22.96
C ARG A 489 -10.00 -9.33 -24.05
N ASP A 490 -10.87 -10.27 -23.70
CA ASP A 490 -11.60 -11.11 -24.66
C ASP A 490 -12.52 -10.28 -25.56
N GLU A 491 -13.29 -9.36 -24.99
CA GLU A 491 -14.19 -8.51 -25.76
C GLU A 491 -13.41 -7.54 -26.67
N ALA A 492 -12.29 -6.99 -26.18
CA ALA A 492 -11.40 -6.17 -27.01
C ALA A 492 -10.80 -6.97 -28.18
N ARG A 493 -10.41 -8.24 -27.96
CA ARG A 493 -9.95 -9.12 -29.04
C ARG A 493 -11.01 -9.35 -30.10
N LYS A 494 -12.26 -9.60 -29.72
CA LYS A 494 -13.40 -9.73 -30.66
C LYS A 494 -13.62 -8.44 -31.48
N LEU A 495 -13.32 -7.28 -30.90
CA LEU A 495 -13.46 -5.97 -31.55
C LEU A 495 -12.24 -5.57 -32.42
N GLY A 496 -11.25 -6.46 -32.56
CA GLY A 496 -10.10 -6.32 -33.44
C GLY A 496 -8.82 -5.77 -32.78
N PHE A 497 -8.79 -5.61 -31.46
CA PHE A 497 -7.58 -5.21 -30.75
C PHE A 497 -6.73 -6.43 -30.39
N LYS A 498 -5.40 -6.31 -30.46
CA LYS A 498 -4.52 -7.43 -30.06
C LYS A 498 -4.59 -7.69 -28.57
N GLU A 499 -4.47 -6.62 -27.77
CA GLU A 499 -4.44 -6.67 -26.32
C GLU A 499 -4.68 -5.28 -25.72
N LEU A 500 -5.14 -5.21 -24.46
CA LEU A 500 -5.24 -3.97 -23.67
C LEU A 500 -4.01 -3.80 -22.77
N TYR A 501 -3.67 -2.56 -22.44
CA TYR A 501 -2.70 -2.24 -21.40
C TYR A 501 -3.45 -1.66 -20.21
N LEU A 502 -3.73 -2.49 -19.22
CA LEU A 502 -4.58 -2.14 -18.08
C LEU A 502 -3.72 -1.64 -16.92
N CYS A 503 -4.05 -0.44 -16.45
CA CYS A 503 -3.40 0.17 -15.29
C CYS A 503 -4.40 0.35 -14.15
N ARG A 504 -4.00 0.00 -12.93
CA ARG A 504 -4.73 0.41 -11.72
C ARG A 504 -4.11 1.68 -11.15
N VAL A 505 -4.89 2.49 -10.45
CA VAL A 505 -4.39 3.71 -9.79
C VAL A 505 -4.19 3.45 -8.29
N GLU A 506 -3.00 3.77 -7.77
CA GLU A 506 -2.66 3.59 -6.35
C GLU A 506 -3.09 4.80 -5.52
N SER A 507 -4.40 5.07 -5.45
CA SER A 507 -4.97 6.20 -4.70
C SER A 507 -5.23 5.90 -3.21
N PHE A 508 -5.32 4.62 -2.84
CA PHE A 508 -5.73 4.16 -1.50
C PHE A 508 -4.76 3.11 -0.92
N ALA A 509 -4.83 2.86 0.39
CA ALA A 509 -3.90 1.97 1.10
C ALA A 509 -3.96 0.53 0.59
N GLU A 510 -5.18 0.10 0.25
CA GLU A 510 -5.52 -1.24 -0.20
C GLU A 510 -4.99 -1.49 -1.62
N GLU A 511 -4.67 -0.45 -2.38
CA GLU A 511 -4.22 -0.54 -3.78
C GLU A 511 -2.69 -0.71 -3.92
N ARG A 512 -2.05 -1.55 -3.10
CA ARG A 512 -0.56 -1.65 -3.05
C ARG A 512 0.04 -3.03 -3.32
N GLU A 513 -0.78 -4.02 -3.66
CA GLU A 513 -0.31 -5.35 -4.07
C GLU A 513 0.23 -5.37 -5.51
N HIS A 514 0.77 -6.50 -5.96
CA HIS A 514 1.23 -6.60 -7.34
C HIS A 514 0.04 -6.50 -8.32
N PRO A 515 0.04 -5.59 -9.32
CA PRO A 515 -1.12 -5.35 -10.20
C PRO A 515 -1.60 -6.60 -10.95
N ALA A 516 -0.69 -7.53 -11.27
CA ALA A 516 -1.03 -8.80 -11.90
C ALA A 516 -1.97 -9.69 -11.06
N CYS A 517 -1.97 -9.56 -9.73
CA CYS A 517 -2.89 -10.30 -8.86
C CYS A 517 -4.36 -9.93 -9.11
N LEU A 518 -4.60 -8.73 -9.65
CA LEU A 518 -5.91 -8.22 -10.02
C LEU A 518 -6.14 -8.30 -11.55
N GLY A 519 -5.23 -8.90 -12.30
CA GLY A 519 -5.29 -8.99 -13.76
C GLY A 519 -4.78 -7.74 -14.52
N PHE A 520 -4.17 -6.77 -13.83
CA PHE A 520 -3.63 -5.53 -14.43
C PHE A 520 -2.15 -5.67 -14.86
N ASP A 521 -1.73 -4.88 -15.87
CA ASP A 521 -0.37 -4.90 -16.42
C ASP A 521 0.62 -4.04 -15.61
N ALA A 522 0.14 -2.93 -15.05
CA ALA A 522 0.95 -2.00 -14.26
C ALA A 522 0.09 -1.19 -13.26
N SER A 523 0.78 -0.49 -12.37
CA SER A 523 0.19 0.52 -11.48
C SER A 523 0.53 1.94 -11.96
N VAL A 524 -0.32 2.90 -11.61
CA VAL A 524 -0.05 4.34 -11.71
C VAL A 524 -0.06 4.93 -10.30
N GLU A 525 1.06 5.54 -9.90
CA GLU A 525 1.15 6.20 -8.61
C GLU A 525 0.32 7.48 -8.61
N PHE A 526 -0.72 7.53 -7.76
CA PHE A 526 -1.48 8.76 -7.53
C PHE A 526 -0.76 9.62 -6.50
N GLN A 527 -0.79 10.94 -6.70
CA GLN A 527 -0.18 11.87 -5.76
C GLN A 527 -1.16 12.98 -5.36
N PRO A 528 -1.18 13.38 -4.07
CA PRO A 528 -0.33 12.87 -3.01
C PRO A 528 -0.82 11.50 -2.49
N ASP A 529 0.08 10.61 -2.08
CA ASP A 529 -0.31 9.29 -1.55
C ASP A 529 -0.85 9.37 -0.12
N TRP A 530 -2.18 9.30 0.01
CA TRP A 530 -2.94 9.48 1.26
C TRP A 530 -2.62 8.47 2.35
N SER A 531 -2.43 7.21 1.97
CA SER A 531 -2.18 6.13 2.91
C SER A 531 -0.82 6.23 3.62
N SER A 532 0.07 7.09 3.10
CA SER A 532 1.35 7.42 3.71
C SER A 532 1.33 8.66 4.61
N PHE A 533 0.22 9.41 4.70
CA PHE A 533 0.15 10.65 5.50
C PHE A 533 0.22 10.42 7.02
N PRO A 534 -0.54 9.47 7.62
CA PRO A 534 -0.52 9.26 9.07
C PRO A 534 0.83 8.74 9.59
N ALA A 535 1.56 7.99 8.77
CA ALA A 535 2.79 7.31 9.17
C ALA A 535 4.06 8.18 9.05
N LEU A 536 4.05 9.25 8.25
CA LEU A 536 5.30 9.89 7.80
C LEU A 536 5.35 11.42 7.90
N THR A 537 4.25 12.11 8.24
CA THR A 537 4.27 13.56 8.53
C THR A 537 3.13 13.99 9.46
N MET A 538 3.44 14.83 10.45
CA MET A 538 2.42 15.40 11.35
C MET A 538 1.79 16.67 10.74
N PRO A 539 0.47 16.88 10.92
CA PRO A 539 -0.17 18.14 10.58
C PRO A 539 0.47 19.32 11.33
N LEU A 540 0.58 20.45 10.66
CA LEU A 540 1.07 21.71 11.23
C LEU A 540 0.13 22.18 12.34
N ARG A 541 0.72 22.74 13.40
CA ARG A 541 0.00 23.41 14.49
C ARG A 541 -1.04 22.53 15.19
N ARG A 542 -0.76 21.22 15.30
CA ARG A 542 -1.51 20.28 16.15
C ARG A 542 -0.86 20.08 17.53
N GLY A 543 -1.66 19.65 18.51
CA GLY A 543 -1.22 19.37 19.89
C GLY A 543 -1.63 20.43 20.93
N ARG A 544 -1.44 20.12 22.21
CA ARG A 544 -1.96 20.90 23.36
C ARG A 544 -1.52 22.37 23.38
N VAL A 545 -0.28 22.65 22.98
CA VAL A 545 0.25 24.03 22.90
C VAL A 545 -0.54 24.86 21.90
N TRP A 546 -0.73 24.33 20.69
CA TRP A 546 -1.46 25.00 19.62
C TRP A 546 -2.96 25.11 19.90
N GLN A 547 -3.54 24.16 20.64
CA GLN A 547 -4.91 24.27 21.13
C GLN A 547 -5.06 25.47 22.06
N ARG A 548 -4.12 25.72 22.98
CA ARG A 548 -4.12 26.91 23.85
C ARG A 548 -3.97 28.21 23.05
N LEU A 549 -3.01 28.26 22.11
CA LEU A 549 -2.82 29.42 21.23
C LEU A 549 -4.07 29.73 20.39
N THR A 550 -4.77 28.70 19.92
CA THR A 550 -6.04 28.86 19.19
C THR A 550 -7.15 29.41 20.09
N ARG A 551 -7.24 28.96 21.35
CA ARG A 551 -8.20 29.49 22.34
C ARG A 551 -7.96 30.97 22.67
N TRP A 552 -6.70 31.41 22.70
CA TRP A 552 -6.32 32.81 22.93
C TRP A 552 -6.37 33.68 21.67
N GLY A 553 -6.86 33.16 20.54
CA GLY A 553 -6.97 33.92 19.28
C GLY A 553 -5.65 34.15 18.55
N LEU A 554 -4.55 33.53 18.99
CA LEU A 554 -3.21 33.68 18.40
C LEU A 554 -2.94 32.69 17.25
N SER A 555 -3.85 31.74 17.01
CA SER A 555 -3.79 30.79 15.88
C SER A 555 -5.18 30.60 15.28
N SER A 556 -5.25 30.45 13.95
CA SER A 556 -6.52 30.16 13.28
C SER A 556 -7.09 28.81 13.72
N LYS A 557 -8.41 28.77 13.95
CA LYS A 557 -9.17 27.53 14.22
C LYS A 557 -9.10 26.53 13.07
N ALA A 558 -8.77 26.99 11.85
CA ALA A 558 -8.63 26.15 10.67
C ALA A 558 -7.59 25.02 10.83
N TYR A 559 -6.50 25.25 11.57
CA TYR A 559 -5.48 24.22 11.84
C TYR A 559 -5.97 23.09 12.76
N GLN A 560 -7.07 23.30 13.51
CA GLN A 560 -7.70 22.26 14.32
C GLN A 560 -8.88 21.61 13.59
N GLN A 561 -9.49 22.32 12.63
CA GLN A 561 -10.65 21.84 11.87
C GLN A 561 -10.25 21.06 10.61
N ASN A 562 -9.01 21.22 10.14
CA ASN A 562 -8.50 20.65 8.89
C ASN A 562 -7.08 20.11 9.09
N ASP A 563 -6.67 19.22 8.20
CA ASP A 563 -5.33 18.65 8.18
C ASP A 563 -4.40 19.43 7.26
N VAL A 564 -3.64 20.34 7.87
CA VAL A 564 -2.70 21.22 7.14
C VAL A 564 -1.30 20.63 7.19
N TYR A 565 -0.75 20.20 6.06
CA TYR A 565 0.61 19.67 5.97
C TYR A 565 1.53 20.62 5.21
N SER A 566 2.84 20.48 5.36
CA SER A 566 3.80 21.23 4.54
C SER A 566 4.04 20.50 3.21
N TYR A 567 3.73 21.15 2.09
CA TYR A 567 4.01 20.62 0.75
C TYR A 567 5.48 20.22 0.60
N LYS A 568 6.41 21.04 1.09
CA LYS A 568 7.85 20.74 1.06
C LYS A 568 8.19 19.43 1.77
N ARG A 569 7.55 19.11 2.90
CA ARG A 569 7.79 17.86 3.63
C ARG A 569 7.25 16.67 2.83
N VAL A 570 6.02 16.78 2.33
CA VAL A 570 5.38 15.75 1.49
C VAL A 570 6.19 15.48 0.22
N ALA A 571 6.56 16.50 -0.55
CA ALA A 571 7.36 16.35 -1.75
C ALA A 571 8.73 15.70 -1.49
N ASN A 572 9.39 16.03 -0.37
CA ASN A 572 10.66 15.40 -0.01
C ASN A 572 10.51 13.93 0.40
N LEU A 573 9.41 13.60 1.07
CA LEU A 573 9.08 12.25 1.48
C LEU A 573 8.77 11.37 0.27
N MET A 574 7.86 11.81 -0.60
CA MET A 574 7.47 11.07 -1.81
C MET A 574 8.67 10.83 -2.73
N ARG A 575 9.57 11.81 -2.84
CA ARG A 575 10.82 11.66 -3.59
C ARG A 575 11.77 10.59 -3.03
N ARG A 576 11.67 10.21 -1.76
CA ARG A 576 12.54 9.22 -1.11
C ARG A 576 11.95 7.82 -1.06
N ARG A 577 10.71 7.66 -1.50
CA ARG A 577 10.00 6.38 -1.45
C ARG A 577 10.69 5.34 -2.31
N ASP A 578 10.67 4.10 -1.83
CA ASP A 578 11.16 2.95 -2.58
C ASP A 578 10.29 2.65 -3.81
N VAL A 579 10.95 2.12 -4.84
CA VAL A 579 10.28 1.65 -6.05
C VAL A 579 9.73 0.26 -5.75
N PRO A 580 8.43 0.00 -5.98
CA PRO A 580 7.85 -1.30 -5.72
C PRO A 580 8.46 -2.37 -6.64
N PRO A 581 8.36 -3.67 -6.29
CA PRO A 581 8.89 -4.76 -7.10
C PRO A 581 8.09 -5.04 -8.39
N TYR A 582 7.20 -4.14 -8.79
CA TYR A 582 6.32 -4.27 -9.94
C TYR A 582 6.32 -2.99 -10.78
N LYS A 583 5.78 -3.07 -12.01
CA LYS A 583 5.69 -1.92 -12.91
C LYS A 583 4.78 -0.86 -12.32
N ARG A 584 5.34 0.30 -11.98
CA ARG A 584 4.58 1.46 -11.52
C ARG A 584 5.02 2.72 -12.24
N PHE A 585 4.12 3.33 -13.01
CA PHE A 585 4.37 4.64 -13.58
C PHE A 585 4.30 5.70 -12.47
N PRO A 586 5.34 6.53 -12.31
CA PRO A 586 5.41 7.45 -11.19
C PRO A 586 4.49 8.66 -11.39
N GLY A 587 4.06 9.22 -10.27
CA GLY A 587 3.17 10.39 -10.21
C GLY A 587 3.81 11.58 -9.51
N VAL A 588 3.34 12.80 -9.81
CA VAL A 588 3.59 14.01 -9.01
C VAL A 588 2.34 14.89 -8.96
N THR A 589 2.28 15.83 -8.01
CA THR A 589 1.20 16.83 -7.94
C THR A 589 1.74 18.25 -7.69
N PRO A 590 1.20 19.31 -8.33
CA PRO A 590 1.60 20.69 -8.08
C PRO A 590 1.11 21.22 -6.73
N GLY A 591 0.10 20.61 -6.11
CA GLY A 591 -0.48 21.08 -4.85
C GLY A 591 -1.69 20.25 -4.46
N TRP A 592 -2.23 20.50 -3.27
CA TRP A 592 -3.53 19.93 -2.88
C TRP A 592 -4.18 20.78 -1.80
N ASP A 593 -5.45 21.08 -2.00
CA ASP A 593 -6.33 21.81 -1.10
C ASP A 593 -7.79 21.58 -1.49
N ASN A 594 -8.48 20.67 -0.78
CA ASN A 594 -9.89 20.37 -1.02
C ASN A 594 -10.86 21.17 -0.12
N THR A 595 -10.42 22.31 0.43
CA THR A 595 -11.31 23.23 1.16
C THR A 595 -12.46 23.81 0.32
N PRO A 596 -12.38 23.98 -1.01
CA PRO A 596 -13.56 24.35 -1.81
C PRO A 596 -14.72 23.34 -1.70
N ARG A 597 -14.40 22.06 -1.52
CA ARG A 597 -15.37 20.96 -1.43
C ARG A 597 -15.78 20.62 0.02
N ARG A 598 -15.04 21.10 1.02
CA ARG A 598 -15.20 20.68 2.42
C ARG A 598 -15.25 21.84 3.41
N LYS A 599 -16.27 21.85 4.26
CA LYS A 599 -16.39 22.82 5.36
C LYS A 599 -15.40 22.58 6.51
N ARG A 600 -15.08 21.32 6.79
CA ARG A 600 -14.11 20.84 7.81
C ARG A 600 -13.52 19.51 7.36
N GLY A 601 -12.42 19.08 7.97
CA GLY A 601 -11.74 17.83 7.61
C GLY A 601 -11.14 17.87 6.20
N ALA A 602 -10.82 19.07 5.71
CA ALA A 602 -10.08 19.25 4.47
C ALA A 602 -8.61 18.91 4.68
N ILE A 603 -7.93 18.50 3.62
CA ILE A 603 -6.48 18.36 3.59
C ILE A 603 -5.90 19.51 2.79
N ILE A 604 -4.87 20.16 3.34
CA ILE A 604 -4.22 21.34 2.76
C ILE A 604 -2.72 21.12 2.73
N LEU A 605 -2.12 20.99 1.54
CA LEU A 605 -0.68 20.99 1.34
C LEU A 605 -0.17 22.43 1.25
N HIS A 606 0.06 23.02 2.41
CA HIS A 606 0.46 24.40 2.54
C HIS A 606 1.90 24.65 2.08
N GLY A 607 2.09 25.78 1.40
CA GLY A 607 3.41 26.26 0.95
C GLY A 607 3.91 25.64 -0.34
N SER A 608 3.02 25.14 -1.22
CA SER A 608 3.43 24.75 -2.57
C SER A 608 3.92 25.95 -3.38
N THR A 609 4.93 25.71 -4.21
CA THR A 609 5.49 26.71 -5.14
C THR A 609 5.98 26.01 -6.42
N PRO A 610 6.03 26.70 -7.57
CA PRO A 610 6.56 26.15 -8.80
C PRO A 610 7.97 25.56 -8.66
N LYS A 611 8.81 26.17 -7.82
CA LYS A 611 10.18 25.69 -7.53
C LYS A 611 10.20 24.36 -6.79
N LEU A 612 9.31 24.17 -5.81
CA LEU A 612 9.23 22.91 -5.06
C LEU A 612 8.66 21.78 -5.92
N TYR A 613 7.60 22.09 -6.68
CA TYR A 613 7.02 21.16 -7.64
C TYR A 613 8.04 20.72 -8.70
N ARG A 614 8.75 21.67 -9.33
CA ARG A 614 9.83 21.38 -10.29
C ARG A 614 10.84 20.39 -9.73
N ARG A 615 11.32 20.63 -8.50
CA ARG A 615 12.32 19.77 -7.85
C ARG A 615 11.80 18.36 -7.58
N TRP A 616 10.50 18.23 -7.29
CA TRP A 616 9.88 16.92 -7.15
C TRP A 616 9.85 16.21 -8.51
N LEU A 617 9.32 16.88 -9.54
CA LEU A 617 9.26 16.32 -10.89
C LEU A 617 10.65 15.94 -11.44
N GLU A 618 11.64 16.82 -11.34
CA GLU A 618 13.03 16.52 -11.77
C GLU A 618 13.60 15.28 -11.08
N ALA A 619 13.33 15.11 -9.79
CA ALA A 619 13.83 13.95 -9.06
C ALA A 619 13.07 12.67 -9.40
N THR A 620 11.76 12.77 -9.66
CA THR A 620 10.96 11.65 -10.17
C THR A 620 11.49 11.22 -11.54
N LEU A 621 11.72 12.18 -12.45
CA LEU A 621 12.28 11.91 -13.78
C LEU A 621 13.68 11.32 -13.70
N ALA A 622 14.55 11.83 -12.82
CA ALA A 622 15.92 11.32 -12.66
C ALA A 622 15.99 9.88 -12.12
N ARG A 623 14.96 9.42 -11.41
CA ARG A 623 14.86 8.06 -10.85
C ARG A 623 14.10 7.10 -11.75
N PHE A 624 13.30 7.61 -12.69
CA PHE A 624 12.41 6.79 -13.50
C PHE A 624 13.15 6.22 -14.70
N GLU A 625 13.25 4.89 -14.73
CA GLU A 625 13.73 4.13 -15.89
C GLU A 625 12.52 3.47 -16.58
N PRO A 626 12.25 3.77 -17.86
CA PRO A 626 11.16 3.13 -18.59
C PRO A 626 11.27 1.60 -18.61
N TYR A 627 10.15 0.92 -18.36
CA TYR A 627 10.11 -0.54 -18.26
C TYR A 627 10.27 -1.27 -19.61
N GLY A 628 10.13 -0.55 -20.72
CA GLY A 628 10.16 -1.07 -22.08
C GLY A 628 9.75 -0.03 -23.12
N PRO A 629 9.70 -0.41 -24.41
CA PRO A 629 9.23 0.46 -25.48
C PRO A 629 7.79 0.94 -25.22
N GLY A 630 7.59 2.25 -25.18
CA GLY A 630 6.29 2.86 -24.87
C GLY A 630 5.91 2.84 -23.38
N GLU A 631 6.70 2.23 -22.49
CA GLU A 631 6.47 2.24 -21.03
C GLU A 631 7.23 3.40 -20.36
N ASN A 632 7.26 4.56 -21.01
CA ASN A 632 7.95 5.78 -20.60
C ASN A 632 6.97 6.84 -20.06
N LEU A 633 5.92 6.41 -19.38
CA LEU A 633 4.83 7.27 -18.90
C LEU A 633 5.13 7.84 -17.51
N VAL A 634 4.77 9.11 -17.30
CA VAL A 634 4.83 9.78 -15.99
C VAL A 634 3.52 10.54 -15.80
N PHE A 635 2.88 10.42 -14.65
CA PHE A 635 1.58 11.03 -14.40
C PHE A 635 1.70 12.31 -13.58
N ILE A 636 0.84 13.28 -13.88
CA ILE A 636 0.71 14.52 -13.11
C ILE A 636 -0.75 14.64 -12.68
N ASN A 637 -0.99 14.60 -11.37
CA ASN A 637 -2.27 14.95 -10.79
C ASN A 637 -2.22 16.44 -10.41
N ALA A 638 -2.84 17.36 -11.13
CA ALA A 638 -3.63 17.20 -12.37
C ALA A 638 -3.45 18.39 -13.32
N TRP A 639 -4.10 18.34 -14.48
CA TRP A 639 -4.27 19.48 -15.37
C TRP A 639 -5.16 20.54 -14.72
N ASN A 640 -6.40 20.18 -14.37
CA ASN A 640 -7.47 21.11 -14.01
C ASN A 640 -8.31 20.69 -12.78
N GLU A 641 -7.71 20.04 -11.76
CA GLU A 641 -8.43 19.68 -10.53
C GLU A 641 -8.53 20.89 -9.56
N TRP A 642 -9.27 21.93 -9.98
CA TRP A 642 -9.37 23.21 -9.27
C TRP A 642 -10.02 23.09 -7.88
N GLY A 643 -11.04 22.23 -7.73
CA GLY A 643 -11.71 21.99 -6.45
C GLY A 643 -10.82 21.35 -5.38
N GLU A 644 -9.66 20.82 -5.78
CA GLU A 644 -8.63 20.25 -4.91
C GLU A 644 -7.32 21.03 -4.97
N GLY A 645 -7.30 22.22 -5.58
CA GLY A 645 -6.09 23.05 -5.69
C GLY A 645 -4.92 22.37 -6.42
N SER A 646 -5.19 21.30 -7.17
CA SER A 646 -4.21 20.43 -7.83
C SER A 646 -4.26 20.64 -9.35
N HIS A 647 -3.90 21.84 -9.80
CA HIS A 647 -3.95 22.21 -11.22
C HIS A 647 -2.61 22.72 -11.74
N LEU A 648 -2.29 22.36 -12.98
CA LEU A 648 -1.23 22.98 -13.78
C LEU A 648 -1.74 24.22 -14.52
N GLU A 649 -3.05 24.33 -14.73
CA GLU A 649 -3.64 25.48 -15.40
C GLU A 649 -3.25 26.81 -14.73
N PRO A 650 -3.03 27.88 -15.50
CA PRO A 650 -2.60 29.17 -14.95
C PRO A 650 -3.63 29.79 -14.01
N ASP A 651 -3.19 30.20 -12.83
CA ASP A 651 -3.95 31.02 -11.90
C ASP A 651 -3.40 32.46 -11.84
N LYS A 652 -4.13 33.37 -11.20
CA LYS A 652 -3.71 34.78 -11.05
C LYS A 652 -2.45 34.98 -10.22
N ARG A 653 -2.08 34.04 -9.34
CA ARG A 653 -0.94 34.19 -8.43
C ARG A 653 0.38 33.79 -9.09
N TRP A 654 0.37 32.68 -9.80
CA TRP A 654 1.55 32.03 -10.38
C TRP A 654 1.57 32.13 -11.90
N GLY A 655 0.47 32.51 -12.55
CA GLY A 655 0.36 32.51 -14.01
C GLY A 655 0.79 31.15 -14.56
N ARG A 656 1.64 31.16 -15.58
CA ARG A 656 2.18 29.94 -16.21
C ARG A 656 3.35 29.30 -15.44
N ALA A 657 3.69 29.75 -14.22
CA ALA A 657 4.94 29.33 -13.58
C ALA A 657 5.02 27.81 -13.29
N TYR A 658 3.90 27.13 -12.99
CA TYR A 658 3.88 25.67 -12.84
C TYR A 658 4.11 24.95 -14.17
N LEU A 659 3.52 25.44 -15.26
CA LEU A 659 3.76 24.93 -16.61
C LEU A 659 5.21 25.16 -17.07
N GLU A 660 5.78 26.32 -16.77
CA GLU A 660 7.20 26.61 -17.01
C GLU A 660 8.12 25.71 -16.18
N ALA A 661 7.75 25.43 -14.92
CA ALA A 661 8.44 24.45 -14.08
C ALA A 661 8.42 23.05 -14.70
N THR A 662 7.26 22.59 -15.21
CA THR A 662 7.13 21.31 -15.93
C THR A 662 8.04 21.28 -17.16
N ARG A 663 7.94 22.29 -18.02
CA ARG A 663 8.74 22.40 -19.26
C ARG A 663 10.24 22.37 -18.96
N ARG A 664 10.70 23.06 -17.91
CA ARG A 664 12.11 23.06 -17.50
C ARG A 664 12.56 21.70 -16.98
N ALA A 665 11.76 21.04 -16.14
CA ALA A 665 12.06 19.70 -15.63
C ALA A 665 12.21 18.68 -16.77
N LEU A 666 11.31 18.71 -17.75
CA LEU A 666 11.34 17.81 -18.91
C LEU A 666 12.54 18.07 -19.84
N ARG A 667 13.01 19.31 -19.92
CA ARG A 667 14.15 19.71 -20.78
C ARG A 667 15.51 19.51 -20.11
N GLY A 668 15.57 19.21 -18.80
CA GLY A 668 16.82 19.06 -18.05
C GLY A 668 17.66 20.34 -17.97
N LYS A 669 17.03 21.54 -18.03
CA LYS A 669 17.70 22.85 -18.03
C LYS A 669 17.42 23.69 -16.79
#